data_AF-M7TDW6-F1
#
_entry.id   AF-M7TDW6-F1
#
_cell.length_a   1.000
_cell.length_b   1.000
_cell.length_c   1.000
_cell.angle_alpha   90.00
_cell.angle_beta   90.00
_cell.angle_gamma   90.00
#
_symmetry.space_group_name_H-M   'P 1'
#
loop_
_entity.id
_entity.type
_entity.pdbx_description
1 polymer ?
#
loop_
_entity_poly.entity_id
_entity_poly.type
_entity_poly.pdbx_seq_one_letter_code
_entity_poly.pdbx_strand_id
1 'polypeptide(L)'
;MSDDLRNIQRQAFAGMMWCKQHYQFIWEQWANGDPAQPPPPPERKSIRNENWRHLYIDDILSMPDSWEYPFFAVWDSAFHCIPLAMIDPDFAKKQIDLFTREWYCHPNGALPAYEWNFSDVNPPVHAWATFRVFKIERKLYGRQDLDFLERVFQKLLLNFTWWVNRKDMDGKNVFEGGFLGLDNIGLFNRSEPLPTGGVLEQADSTGWMAFYSLCMLNIALELAKHRRIYEDIASKFFEHFIFISDAMTFKSGKDEKSLWNEEDGFYYDAISWGGPWIQQLPVRSLVGLIPLYGTLTLEPELINKLPSFKKRLDWFIENRPDMAERNMASIRKRGKGDRILLSLVSKDRLEQILKRMLDEDEFFSDHGIRSLSRYHQEHPYSMDVNGQKFTVGYVAGDSDSGLFGGNSNWRGPIWLAVNFLLVESLQRFFLFYGQNFKVECPTGSGDYMHLGHVSEEIQHRLQHLFARGDDGRRSVNAGSDLLDFDPHWKDHMWFHEFFDGDTGRGLGATHQCGWTGLIARMIHDTGISCRLPQTPRTPTAGMSHYFDDILSRGVNGDGQKPKRQHMRRSSTARSIGARSDFPSDFDAAGDESLDARSVYGGADDPGRQAERREANVHLHRYVTDQLERVRTDQERDGVGDGEEYEAHA
;
A
#
# COMPACT_ATOMS: atom_id res chain seq x y z
N MET A 1 -10.87 13.38 -19.84
CA MET A 1 -9.87 12.30 -19.82
C MET A 1 -9.61 11.88 -21.24
N SER A 2 -8.34 11.92 -21.67
CA SER A 2 -7.91 11.49 -23.01
C SER A 2 -8.12 9.99 -23.21
N ASP A 3 -8.16 9.54 -24.46
CA ASP A 3 -8.26 8.11 -24.77
C ASP A 3 -7.01 7.34 -24.34
N ASP A 4 -5.84 7.99 -24.33
CA ASP A 4 -4.60 7.41 -23.83
C ASP A 4 -4.67 7.09 -22.33
N LEU A 5 -5.05 8.07 -21.50
CA LEU A 5 -5.21 7.85 -20.05
C LEU A 5 -6.31 6.82 -19.76
N ARG A 6 -7.39 6.78 -20.55
CA ARG A 6 -8.41 5.74 -20.46
C ARG A 6 -7.85 4.35 -20.76
N ASN A 7 -6.98 4.25 -21.76
CA ASN A 7 -6.34 2.98 -22.13
C ASN A 7 -5.40 2.50 -21.01
N ILE A 8 -4.57 3.39 -20.46
CA ILE A 8 -3.67 3.10 -19.33
C ILE A 8 -4.48 2.60 -18.13
N GLN A 9 -5.52 3.34 -17.73
CA GLN A 9 -6.38 2.94 -16.61
C GLN A 9 -7.05 1.58 -16.82
N ARG A 10 -7.56 1.32 -18.04
CA ARG A 10 -8.17 0.03 -18.38
C ARG A 10 -7.17 -1.12 -18.23
N GLN A 11 -5.94 -0.94 -18.71
CA GLN A 11 -4.91 -1.97 -18.62
C GLN A 11 -4.43 -2.18 -17.19
N ALA A 12 -4.31 -1.12 -16.39
CA ALA A 12 -4.00 -1.24 -14.96
C ALA A 12 -5.07 -2.08 -14.23
N PHE A 13 -6.36 -1.84 -14.48
CA PHE A 13 -7.43 -2.69 -13.92
C PHE A 13 -7.38 -4.14 -14.43
N ALA A 14 -7.10 -4.35 -15.72
CA ALA A 14 -6.97 -5.70 -16.27
C ALA A 14 -5.79 -6.45 -15.63
N GLY A 15 -4.65 -5.77 -15.46
CA GLY A 15 -3.48 -6.30 -14.79
C GLY A 15 -3.75 -6.69 -13.34
N MET A 16 -4.44 -5.85 -12.55
CA MET A 16 -4.85 -6.22 -11.18
C MET A 16 -5.66 -7.52 -11.13
N MET A 17 -6.47 -7.80 -12.17
CA MET A 17 -7.24 -9.04 -12.26
C MET A 17 -6.37 -10.23 -12.68
N TRP A 18 -5.36 -9.99 -13.52
CA TRP A 18 -4.40 -11.00 -13.98
C TRP A 18 -3.40 -11.42 -12.89
N CYS A 19 -3.11 -10.54 -11.93
CA CYS A 19 -2.27 -10.83 -10.77
C CYS A 19 -2.98 -11.64 -9.67
N LYS A 20 -4.24 -12.05 -9.88
CA LYS A 20 -4.92 -12.97 -8.97
C LYS A 20 -4.43 -14.39 -9.20
N GLN A 21 -3.72 -14.98 -8.24
CA GLN A 21 -3.17 -16.34 -8.32
C GLN A 21 -3.65 -17.20 -7.16
N HIS A 22 -3.95 -18.47 -7.43
CA HIS A 22 -4.12 -19.45 -6.36
C HIS A 22 -2.74 -19.75 -5.78
N TYR A 23 -2.61 -19.56 -4.47
CA TYR A 23 -1.39 -19.83 -3.74
C TYR A 23 -1.71 -20.82 -2.63
N GLN A 24 -1.03 -21.96 -2.65
CA GLN A 24 -1.21 -23.01 -1.65
C GLN A 24 0.10 -23.23 -0.89
N PHE A 25 0.07 -22.93 0.41
CA PHE A 25 1.19 -23.17 1.31
C PHE A 25 0.67 -23.64 2.67
N ILE A 26 0.90 -24.91 2.98
CA ILE A 26 0.55 -25.51 4.27
C ILE A 26 1.86 -25.87 4.96
N TRP A 27 2.21 -25.16 6.04
CA TRP A 27 3.53 -25.28 6.66
C TRP A 27 3.85 -26.74 7.02
N GLU A 28 2.88 -27.47 7.60
CA GLU A 28 3.07 -28.86 8.01
C GLU A 28 3.38 -29.80 6.84
N GLN A 29 2.67 -29.63 5.71
CA GLN A 29 2.93 -30.41 4.49
C GLN A 29 4.28 -30.06 3.88
N TRP A 30 4.62 -28.77 3.84
CA TRP A 30 5.93 -28.32 3.38
C TRP A 30 7.07 -28.86 4.27
N ALA A 31 6.88 -28.88 5.59
CA ALA A 31 7.88 -29.30 6.57
C ALA A 31 8.11 -30.83 6.58
N ASN A 32 7.05 -31.62 6.37
CA ASN A 32 7.11 -33.09 6.43
C ASN A 32 7.24 -33.76 5.05
N GLY A 33 6.95 -33.04 3.96
CA GLY A 33 6.90 -33.60 2.61
C GLY A 33 5.65 -34.45 2.37
N ASP A 34 5.52 -34.93 1.14
CA ASP A 34 4.48 -35.90 0.77
C ASP A 34 4.79 -37.26 1.42
N PRO A 35 3.87 -37.85 2.22
CA PRO A 35 4.05 -39.17 2.82
C PRO A 35 4.30 -40.30 1.80
N ALA A 36 3.92 -40.11 0.53
CA ALA A 36 4.17 -41.07 -0.56
C ALA A 36 5.56 -40.93 -1.21
N GLN A 37 6.34 -39.91 -0.82
CA GLN A 37 7.69 -39.64 -1.32
C GLN A 37 8.73 -39.88 -0.21
N PRO A 38 10.03 -40.01 -0.54
CA PRO A 38 11.08 -40.01 0.48
C PRO A 38 10.97 -38.76 1.38
N PRO A 39 11.12 -38.90 2.70
CA PRO A 39 11.02 -37.76 3.61
C PRO A 39 12.10 -36.72 3.29
N PRO A 40 11.79 -35.42 3.42
CA PRO A 40 12.76 -34.37 3.21
C PRO A 40 13.89 -34.44 4.27
N PRO A 41 15.05 -33.81 4.01
CA PRO A 41 16.12 -33.70 4.99
C PRO A 41 15.61 -33.09 6.32
N PRO A 42 16.04 -33.61 7.50
CA PRO A 42 15.58 -33.12 8.80
C PRO A 42 15.77 -31.61 8.99
N GLU A 43 16.81 -31.05 8.40
CA GLU A 43 17.19 -29.64 8.49
C GLU A 43 16.19 -28.71 7.80
N ARG A 44 15.34 -29.23 6.90
CA ARG A 44 14.31 -28.44 6.17
C ARG A 44 13.43 -27.64 7.11
N LYS A 45 13.07 -28.21 8.27
CA LYS A 45 12.18 -27.59 9.26
C LYS A 45 12.78 -26.35 9.94
N SER A 46 14.11 -26.23 9.91
CA SER A 46 14.86 -25.12 10.52
C SER A 46 15.39 -24.10 9.50
N ILE A 47 15.14 -24.28 8.19
CA ILE A 47 15.69 -23.36 7.16
C ILE A 47 15.05 -21.97 7.25
N ARG A 48 13.72 -21.91 7.20
CA ARG A 48 12.95 -20.66 7.24
C ARG A 48 11.61 -20.87 7.89
N ASN A 49 11.06 -19.81 8.47
CA ASN A 49 9.68 -19.76 8.96
C ASN A 49 9.32 -20.82 10.02
N GLU A 50 10.28 -21.29 10.83
CA GLU A 50 10.06 -22.36 11.82
C GLU A 50 8.99 -22.02 12.88
N ASN A 51 8.79 -20.72 13.13
CA ASN A 51 7.82 -20.19 14.09
C ASN A 51 6.39 -20.07 13.52
N TRP A 52 6.19 -20.38 12.24
CA TRP A 52 4.93 -20.21 11.51
C TRP A 52 4.21 -21.53 11.24
N ARG A 53 4.29 -22.48 12.17
CA ARG A 53 3.73 -23.84 12.00
C ARG A 53 2.21 -23.88 11.80
N HIS A 54 1.51 -22.84 12.22
CA HIS A 54 0.06 -22.67 12.08
C HIS A 54 -0.35 -22.17 10.69
N LEU A 55 0.60 -21.75 9.85
CA LEU A 55 0.30 -21.09 8.58
C LEU A 55 -0.32 -22.06 7.59
N TYR A 56 -1.51 -21.71 7.13
CA TYR A 56 -2.30 -22.46 6.16
C TYR A 56 -2.85 -21.50 5.11
N ILE A 57 -2.36 -21.59 3.89
CA ILE A 57 -2.74 -20.73 2.77
C ILE A 57 -3.32 -21.62 1.69
N ASP A 58 -4.57 -21.35 1.30
CA ASP A 58 -5.27 -22.06 0.22
C ASP A 58 -6.31 -21.12 -0.39
N ASP A 59 -5.83 -19.98 -0.91
CA ASP A 59 -6.68 -18.90 -1.40
C ASP A 59 -6.16 -18.34 -2.72
N ILE A 60 -7.06 -17.64 -3.42
CA ILE A 60 -6.67 -16.75 -4.50
C ILE A 60 -6.22 -15.43 -3.87
N LEU A 61 -4.94 -15.12 -4.03
CA LEU A 61 -4.30 -13.90 -3.55
C LEU A 61 -3.98 -12.95 -4.71
N SER A 62 -4.00 -11.64 -4.44
CA SER A 62 -3.47 -10.63 -5.35
C SER A 62 -1.96 -10.53 -5.18
N MET A 63 -1.20 -10.95 -6.19
CA MET A 63 0.26 -10.92 -6.17
C MET A 63 0.82 -9.58 -6.65
N PRO A 64 2.06 -9.20 -6.25
CA PRO A 64 2.71 -8.01 -6.79
C PRO A 64 2.94 -8.08 -8.30
N ASP A 65 3.30 -9.26 -8.81
CA ASP A 65 3.58 -9.57 -10.22
C ASP A 65 3.24 -11.06 -10.47
N SER A 66 2.68 -11.42 -11.63
CA SER A 66 2.27 -12.83 -11.86
C SER A 66 3.42 -13.79 -12.21
N TRP A 67 4.61 -13.29 -12.54
CA TRP A 67 5.74 -14.05 -13.08
C TRP A 67 6.96 -14.00 -12.17
N GLU A 68 7.43 -12.80 -11.82
CA GLU A 68 8.65 -12.60 -11.02
C GLU A 68 8.38 -12.71 -9.52
N TYR A 69 7.19 -12.29 -9.10
CA TYR A 69 6.75 -12.36 -7.70
C TYR A 69 5.47 -13.18 -7.53
N PRO A 70 5.46 -14.49 -7.88
CA PRO A 70 4.29 -15.37 -7.76
C PRO A 70 4.03 -15.80 -6.31
N PHE A 71 4.27 -14.90 -5.37
CA PHE A 71 4.08 -15.03 -3.93
C PHE A 71 3.54 -13.72 -3.38
N PHE A 72 2.89 -13.77 -2.22
CA PHE A 72 2.36 -12.56 -1.60
C PHE A 72 3.47 -11.80 -0.87
N ALA A 73 3.37 -10.47 -0.92
CA ALA A 73 3.96 -9.58 0.05
C ALA A 73 2.82 -8.82 0.73
N VAL A 74 2.75 -8.91 2.06
CA VAL A 74 1.56 -8.49 2.79
C VAL A 74 1.31 -7.00 2.66
N TRP A 75 2.34 -6.15 2.75
CA TRP A 75 2.14 -4.71 2.62
C TRP A 75 1.73 -4.28 1.20
N ASP A 76 2.23 -4.93 0.15
CA ASP A 76 1.79 -4.74 -1.24
C ASP A 76 0.28 -4.96 -1.37
N SER A 77 -0.25 -6.02 -0.74
CA SER A 77 -1.66 -6.38 -0.80
C SER A 77 -2.59 -5.23 -0.36
N ALA A 78 -2.15 -4.41 0.59
CA ALA A 78 -2.89 -3.24 1.05
C ALA A 78 -3.05 -2.19 -0.06
N PHE A 79 -2.00 -1.99 -0.88
CA PHE A 79 -2.06 -1.11 -2.05
C PHE A 79 -2.86 -1.72 -3.20
N HIS A 80 -2.76 -3.03 -3.43
CA HIS A 80 -3.54 -3.75 -4.45
C HIS A 80 -5.05 -3.54 -4.25
N CYS A 81 -5.48 -3.53 -2.99
CA CYS A 81 -6.88 -3.40 -2.62
C CYS A 81 -7.50 -2.05 -3.05
N ILE A 82 -6.71 -1.00 -3.28
CA ILE A 82 -7.22 0.32 -3.66
C ILE A 82 -7.83 0.30 -5.07
N PRO A 83 -7.09 -0.05 -6.16
CA PRO A 83 -7.68 -0.20 -7.48
C PRO A 83 -8.67 -1.38 -7.54
N LEU A 84 -8.40 -2.49 -6.85
CA LEU A 84 -9.34 -3.63 -6.82
C LEU A 84 -10.70 -3.22 -6.26
N ALA A 85 -10.76 -2.43 -5.19
CA ALA A 85 -12.04 -1.98 -4.62
C ALA A 85 -12.88 -1.13 -5.58
N MET A 86 -12.26 -0.53 -6.61
CA MET A 86 -12.98 0.22 -7.63
C MET A 86 -13.78 -0.68 -8.57
N ILE A 87 -13.36 -1.94 -8.79
CA ILE A 87 -13.96 -2.88 -9.74
C ILE A 87 -14.55 -4.14 -9.10
N ASP A 88 -14.05 -4.54 -7.93
CA ASP A 88 -14.38 -5.76 -7.19
C ASP A 88 -14.12 -5.55 -5.68
N PRO A 89 -14.99 -4.79 -4.98
CA PRO A 89 -14.83 -4.50 -3.55
C PRO A 89 -14.91 -5.73 -2.67
N ASP A 90 -15.63 -6.77 -3.08
CA ASP A 90 -15.76 -7.99 -2.27
C ASP A 90 -14.45 -8.79 -2.28
N PHE A 91 -13.74 -8.88 -3.42
CA PHE A 91 -12.40 -9.44 -3.45
C PHE A 91 -11.39 -8.59 -2.66
N ALA A 92 -11.41 -7.26 -2.81
CA ALA A 92 -10.51 -6.37 -2.05
C ALA A 92 -10.69 -6.53 -0.53
N LYS A 93 -11.94 -6.59 -0.05
CA LYS A 93 -12.24 -6.89 1.36
C LYS A 93 -11.72 -8.26 1.77
N LYS A 94 -11.90 -9.29 0.93
CA LYS A 94 -11.39 -10.65 1.20
C LYS A 94 -9.87 -10.65 1.37
N GLN A 95 -9.11 -9.95 0.51
CA GLN A 95 -7.65 -9.91 0.59
C GLN A 95 -7.16 -9.37 1.94
N ILE A 96 -7.74 -8.28 2.42
CA ILE A 96 -7.40 -7.71 3.73
C ILE A 96 -7.80 -8.66 4.87
N ASP A 97 -8.99 -9.25 4.79
CA ASP A 97 -9.51 -10.15 5.81
C ASP A 97 -8.62 -11.40 5.97
N LEU A 98 -8.17 -12.00 4.85
CA LEU A 98 -7.34 -13.21 4.83
C LEU A 98 -6.10 -13.10 5.71
N PHE A 99 -5.29 -12.05 5.54
CA PHE A 99 -4.06 -11.88 6.30
C PHE A 99 -4.29 -11.69 7.81
N THR A 100 -5.52 -11.36 8.21
CA THR A 100 -5.90 -11.21 9.62
C THR A 100 -6.56 -12.44 10.24
N ARG A 101 -6.75 -13.52 9.46
CA ARG A 101 -7.30 -14.80 9.93
C ARG A 101 -6.32 -15.56 10.82
N GLU A 102 -6.85 -16.40 11.69
CA GLU A 102 -6.11 -17.17 12.70
C GLU A 102 -5.07 -18.14 12.11
N TRP A 103 -5.27 -18.55 10.86
CA TRP A 103 -4.37 -19.44 10.12
C TRP A 103 -3.42 -18.69 9.16
N TYR A 104 -3.48 -17.36 9.11
CA TYR A 104 -2.51 -16.48 8.44
C TYR A 104 -1.70 -15.65 9.45
N CYS A 105 -2.39 -14.94 10.33
CA CYS A 105 -1.81 -14.07 11.34
C CYS A 105 -1.20 -14.91 12.47
N HIS A 106 0.02 -14.58 12.87
CA HIS A 106 0.68 -15.23 13.98
C HIS A 106 -0.12 -15.02 15.27
N PRO A 107 -0.21 -16.02 16.18
CA PRO A 107 -0.89 -15.89 17.47
C PRO A 107 -0.45 -14.71 18.36
N ASN A 108 0.67 -14.05 18.05
CA ASN A 108 1.16 -12.88 18.77
C ASN A 108 0.72 -11.55 18.15
N GLY A 109 -0.01 -11.58 17.02
CA GLY A 109 -0.48 -10.42 16.26
C GLY A 109 0.34 -10.07 15.02
N ALA A 110 1.47 -10.73 14.74
CA ALA A 110 2.27 -10.45 13.54
C ALA A 110 1.55 -10.90 12.25
N LEU A 111 1.59 -10.06 11.22
CA LEU A 111 1.18 -10.46 9.86
C LEU A 111 2.39 -11.09 9.13
N PRO A 112 2.19 -12.12 8.30
CA PRO A 112 3.30 -12.77 7.60
C PRO A 112 3.86 -11.86 6.51
N ALA A 113 5.14 -11.47 6.54
CA ALA A 113 5.66 -10.49 5.57
C ALA A 113 5.62 -10.99 4.11
N TYR A 114 6.40 -12.03 3.79
CA TYR A 114 6.50 -12.64 2.46
C TYR A 114 7.11 -14.04 2.54
N GLU A 115 7.03 -14.81 1.45
CA GLU A 115 7.30 -16.26 1.40
C GLU A 115 8.63 -16.70 2.06
N TRP A 116 9.73 -15.98 1.85
CA TRP A 116 11.04 -16.40 2.41
C TRP A 116 11.26 -16.03 3.87
N ASN A 117 10.52 -15.07 4.41
CA ASN A 117 10.63 -14.67 5.82
C ASN A 117 9.32 -14.07 6.33
N PHE A 118 8.41 -14.92 6.81
CA PHE A 118 7.14 -14.46 7.38
C PHE A 118 7.34 -13.62 8.65
N SER A 119 8.46 -13.77 9.35
CA SER A 119 8.75 -13.03 10.59
C SER A 119 9.29 -11.63 10.35
N ASP A 120 9.54 -11.25 9.09
CA ASP A 120 10.01 -9.93 8.74
C ASP A 120 8.96 -8.85 9.04
N VAL A 121 9.39 -7.60 8.99
CA VAL A 121 8.56 -6.46 9.36
C VAL A 121 8.31 -5.61 8.13
N ASN A 122 7.03 -5.41 7.78
CA ASN A 122 6.63 -4.54 6.68
C ASN A 122 5.86 -3.32 7.20
N PRO A 123 5.73 -2.23 6.41
CA PRO A 123 4.92 -1.08 6.80
C PRO A 123 3.48 -1.45 7.17
N PRO A 124 2.93 -0.93 8.30
CA PRO A 124 1.60 -1.27 8.80
C PRO A 124 0.46 -0.54 8.06
N VAL A 125 0.37 -0.71 6.75
CA VAL A 125 -0.59 -0.01 5.88
C VAL A 125 -1.99 -0.65 5.82
N HIS A 126 -2.22 -1.76 6.54
CA HIS A 126 -3.48 -2.51 6.45
C HIS A 126 -4.68 -1.76 7.03
N ALA A 127 -4.51 -1.00 8.12
CA ALA A 127 -5.58 -0.17 8.67
C ALA A 127 -6.00 0.93 7.67
N TRP A 128 -5.03 1.54 7.01
CA TRP A 128 -5.27 2.50 5.94
C TRP A 128 -6.07 1.86 4.80
N ALA A 129 -5.59 0.74 4.27
CA ALA A 129 -6.26 0.05 3.16
C ALA A 129 -7.68 -0.38 3.53
N THR A 130 -7.88 -0.93 4.74
CA THR A 130 -9.20 -1.31 5.26
C THR A 130 -10.18 -0.16 5.19
N PHE A 131 -9.77 1.01 5.69
CA PHE A 131 -10.63 2.18 5.70
C PHE A 131 -10.85 2.76 4.29
N ARG A 132 -9.82 2.71 3.42
CA ARG A 132 -9.96 3.15 2.02
C ARG A 132 -10.90 2.26 1.24
N VAL A 133 -10.79 0.93 1.32
CA VAL A 133 -11.70 -0.01 0.66
C VAL A 133 -13.15 0.25 1.09
N PHE A 134 -13.38 0.38 2.41
CA PHE A 134 -14.71 0.71 2.95
C PHE A 134 -15.26 2.04 2.38
N LYS A 135 -14.43 3.09 2.28
CA LYS A 135 -14.83 4.38 1.70
C LYS A 135 -15.05 4.31 0.18
N ILE A 136 -14.24 3.55 -0.55
CA ILE A 136 -14.37 3.38 -2.00
C ILE A 136 -15.67 2.65 -2.31
N GLU A 137 -15.99 1.57 -1.58
CA GLU A 137 -17.25 0.84 -1.71
C GLU A 137 -18.45 1.79 -1.48
N ARG A 138 -18.40 2.58 -0.41
CA ARG A 138 -19.42 3.61 -0.11
C ARG A 138 -19.61 4.58 -1.28
N LYS A 139 -18.51 5.12 -1.82
CA LYS A 139 -18.56 6.16 -2.86
C LYS A 139 -19.03 5.62 -4.20
N LEU A 140 -18.48 4.50 -4.65
CA LEU A 140 -18.71 3.99 -6.00
C LEU A 140 -19.96 3.09 -6.11
N TYR A 141 -20.30 2.38 -5.04
CA TYR A 141 -21.38 1.40 -5.05
C TYR A 141 -22.59 1.82 -4.21
N GLY A 142 -22.49 2.90 -3.41
CA GLY A 142 -23.58 3.39 -2.58
C GLY A 142 -23.96 2.45 -1.43
N ARG A 143 -23.10 1.48 -1.10
CA ARG A 143 -23.23 0.53 0.02
C ARG A 143 -21.97 0.53 0.87
N GLN A 144 -22.08 0.08 2.12
CA GLN A 144 -20.94 -0.01 3.03
C GLN A 144 -21.04 -1.28 3.86
N ASP A 145 -19.90 -1.83 4.26
CA ASP A 145 -19.80 -3.09 5.00
C ASP A 145 -19.21 -2.83 6.40
N LEU A 146 -20.10 -2.63 7.37
CA LEU A 146 -19.69 -2.38 8.76
C LEU A 146 -19.12 -3.63 9.43
N ASP A 147 -19.61 -4.82 9.07
CA ASP A 147 -19.15 -6.08 9.65
C ASP A 147 -17.71 -6.39 9.21
N PHE A 148 -17.37 -6.10 7.94
CA PHE A 148 -15.99 -6.11 7.46
C PHE A 148 -15.11 -5.14 8.28
N LEU A 149 -15.54 -3.88 8.39
CA LEU A 149 -14.77 -2.86 9.07
C LEU A 149 -14.51 -3.21 10.55
N GLU A 150 -15.55 -3.67 11.26
CA GLU A 150 -15.51 -4.08 12.65
C GLU A 150 -14.64 -5.33 12.87
N ARG A 151 -14.79 -6.36 12.01
CA ARG A 151 -14.00 -7.59 12.07
C ARG A 151 -12.51 -7.33 11.89
N VAL A 152 -12.13 -6.61 10.84
CA VAL A 152 -10.72 -6.31 10.56
C VAL A 152 -10.13 -5.39 11.62
N PHE A 153 -10.89 -4.38 12.10
CA PHE A 153 -10.46 -3.51 13.19
C PHE A 153 -10.04 -4.29 14.45
N GLN A 154 -10.83 -5.28 14.86
CA GLN A 154 -10.51 -6.10 16.04
C GLN A 154 -9.22 -6.90 15.85
N LYS A 155 -8.97 -7.43 14.64
CA LYS A 155 -7.73 -8.16 14.35
C LYS A 155 -6.52 -7.23 14.26
N LEU A 156 -6.68 -6.06 13.66
CA LEU A 156 -5.64 -5.04 13.61
C LEU A 156 -5.30 -4.49 15.00
N LEU A 157 -6.22 -4.52 15.97
CA LEU A 157 -5.88 -4.19 17.36
C LEU A 157 -4.81 -5.14 17.96
N LEU A 158 -4.84 -6.43 17.60
CA LEU A 158 -3.81 -7.40 18.00
C LEU A 158 -2.48 -7.07 17.35
N ASN A 159 -2.51 -6.78 16.04
CA ASN A 159 -1.33 -6.38 15.29
C ASN A 159 -0.72 -5.06 15.79
N PHE A 160 -1.56 -4.07 16.10
CA PHE A 160 -1.12 -2.81 16.70
C PHE A 160 -0.44 -3.05 18.04
N THR A 161 -0.99 -3.93 18.88
CA THR A 161 -0.40 -4.27 20.18
C THR A 161 0.94 -4.99 20.02
N TRP A 162 1.06 -5.87 19.02
CA TRP A 162 2.33 -6.51 18.65
C TRP A 162 3.40 -5.49 18.28
N TRP A 163 3.05 -4.49 17.46
CA TRP A 163 3.95 -3.39 17.09
C TRP A 163 4.45 -2.62 18.32
N VAL A 164 3.52 -2.18 19.18
CA VAL A 164 3.87 -1.46 20.41
C VAL A 164 4.80 -2.26 21.31
N ASN A 165 4.54 -3.56 21.51
CA ASN A 165 5.34 -4.34 22.45
C ASN A 165 6.69 -4.81 21.90
N ARG A 166 6.80 -5.07 20.59
CA ARG A 166 7.99 -5.67 20.00
C ARG A 166 8.95 -4.64 19.42
N LYS A 167 8.42 -3.49 19.00
CA LYS A 167 9.16 -2.48 18.25
C LYS A 167 9.40 -1.19 19.02
N ASP A 168 8.94 -1.11 20.26
CA ASP A 168 9.27 -0.09 21.24
C ASP A 168 9.75 -0.76 22.54
N MET A 169 10.90 -1.45 22.46
CA MET A 169 11.41 -2.33 23.54
C MET A 169 11.60 -1.61 24.88
N ASP A 170 11.96 -0.32 24.83
CA ASP A 170 12.18 0.52 26.00
C ASP A 170 10.91 1.30 26.43
N GLY A 171 9.79 1.18 25.72
CA GLY A 171 8.56 1.92 26.01
C GLY A 171 8.69 3.44 25.84
N LYS A 172 9.60 3.89 24.97
CA LYS A 172 9.92 5.30 24.72
C LYS A 172 9.02 5.92 23.65
N ASN A 173 8.18 5.13 22.99
CA ASN A 173 7.39 5.50 21.80
C ASN A 173 8.25 5.96 20.61
N VAL A 174 9.50 5.47 20.54
CA VAL A 174 10.40 5.60 19.38
C VAL A 174 10.65 4.19 18.86
N PHE A 175 10.26 3.93 17.62
CA PHE A 175 10.18 2.56 17.14
C PHE A 175 11.43 2.09 16.37
N GLU A 176 11.84 0.85 16.62
CA GLU A 176 13.01 0.17 16.04
C GLU A 176 12.54 -0.85 14.99
N GLY A 177 12.04 -0.36 13.87
CA GLY A 177 11.22 -1.08 12.88
C GLY A 177 11.91 -2.12 11.99
N GLY A 178 13.24 -2.22 11.97
CA GLY A 178 13.93 -3.20 11.09
C GLY A 178 13.77 -2.88 9.59
N PHE A 179 13.54 -3.91 8.76
CA PHE A 179 13.51 -3.87 7.28
C PHE A 179 12.52 -2.85 6.68
N LEU A 180 11.28 -2.79 7.19
CA LEU A 180 10.21 -1.87 6.76
C LEU A 180 10.00 -1.75 5.24
N GLY A 181 10.42 -2.74 4.44
CA GLY A 181 10.22 -2.80 2.98
C GLY A 181 11.05 -1.79 2.18
N LEU A 182 12.04 -1.13 2.78
CA LEU A 182 12.90 -0.13 2.13
C LEU A 182 14.36 -0.63 2.11
N ASP A 183 14.60 -1.64 1.30
CA ASP A 183 15.75 -2.55 1.32
C ASP A 183 17.10 -1.87 1.58
N ASN A 184 17.53 -0.98 0.66
CA ASN A 184 18.85 -0.36 0.69
C ASN A 184 18.81 1.14 1.05
N ILE A 185 17.69 1.66 1.55
CA ILE A 185 17.50 3.12 1.75
C ILE A 185 18.47 3.72 2.78
N GLY A 186 18.89 2.91 3.75
CA GLY A 186 19.75 3.31 4.86
C GLY A 186 21.24 3.07 4.63
N LEU A 187 22.06 3.61 5.54
CA LEU A 187 23.50 3.40 5.55
C LEU A 187 23.89 1.98 5.95
N PHE A 188 23.13 1.38 6.88
CA PHE A 188 23.34 0.04 7.40
C PHE A 188 22.16 -0.87 7.03
N ASN A 189 22.41 -2.17 6.96
CA ASN A 189 21.36 -3.17 6.89
C ASN A 189 20.55 -3.13 8.19
N ARG A 190 19.27 -2.75 8.09
CA ARG A 190 18.36 -2.57 9.22
C ARG A 190 17.88 -3.88 9.85
N SER A 191 18.10 -5.00 9.16
CA SER A 191 17.73 -6.34 9.62
C SER A 191 18.84 -7.02 10.44
N GLU A 192 20.02 -6.40 10.51
CA GLU A 192 21.20 -6.95 11.20
C GLU A 192 21.62 -6.05 12.38
N PRO A 193 22.32 -6.59 13.39
CA PRO A 193 22.94 -5.78 14.42
C PRO A 193 23.87 -4.72 13.82
N LEU A 194 23.80 -3.49 14.34
CA LEU A 194 24.62 -2.40 13.83
C LEU A 194 26.12 -2.69 14.05
N PRO A 195 26.98 -2.50 13.03
CA PRO A 195 28.43 -2.64 13.17
C PRO A 195 29.05 -1.70 14.22
N THR A 196 28.36 -0.60 14.52
CA THR A 196 28.73 0.40 15.53
C THR A 196 28.38 0.00 16.97
N GLY A 197 27.63 -1.10 17.14
CA GLY A 197 26.81 -1.28 18.34
C GLY A 197 25.73 -0.20 18.47
N GLY A 198 25.00 -0.22 19.58
CA GLY A 198 23.86 0.67 19.81
C GLY A 198 22.58 0.21 19.10
N VAL A 199 21.59 1.09 19.11
CA VAL A 199 20.24 0.86 18.60
C VAL A 199 19.91 1.89 17.53
N LEU A 200 19.35 1.45 16.41
CA LEU A 200 18.88 2.33 15.34
C LEU A 200 17.49 2.86 15.68
N GLU A 201 17.41 4.13 16.06
CA GLU A 201 16.16 4.87 16.19
C GLU A 201 15.72 5.35 14.81
N GLN A 202 14.59 4.79 14.33
CA GLN A 202 14.13 4.97 12.96
C GLN A 202 12.99 6.00 12.86
N ALA A 203 13.19 7.05 12.06
CA ALA A 203 12.19 8.10 11.88
C ALA A 203 10.97 7.61 11.10
N ASP A 204 11.17 6.76 10.11
CA ASP A 204 10.10 6.14 9.33
C ASP A 204 9.27 5.17 10.16
N SER A 205 9.89 4.29 10.95
CA SER A 205 9.19 3.35 11.84
C SER A 205 8.23 4.09 12.79
N THR A 206 8.71 5.19 13.38
CA THR A 206 7.93 6.04 14.26
C THR A 206 6.80 6.75 13.49
N GLY A 207 7.09 7.25 12.29
CA GLY A 207 6.09 7.82 11.38
C GLY A 207 4.98 6.84 10.98
N TRP A 208 5.34 5.59 10.69
CA TRP A 208 4.41 4.52 10.37
C TRP A 208 3.47 4.18 11.54
N MET A 209 3.99 4.15 12.76
CA MET A 209 3.16 3.89 13.94
C MET A 209 2.23 5.04 14.28
N ALA A 210 2.65 6.29 14.04
CA ALA A 210 1.74 7.42 14.12
C ALA A 210 0.63 7.32 13.06
N PHE A 211 0.98 6.98 11.82
CA PHE A 211 0.02 6.75 10.73
C PHE A 211 -0.96 5.62 11.07
N TYR A 212 -0.48 4.49 11.59
CA TYR A 212 -1.32 3.38 12.02
C TYR A 212 -2.27 3.80 13.15
N SER A 213 -1.76 4.52 14.16
CA SER A 213 -2.57 5.04 15.26
C SER A 213 -3.71 5.92 14.76
N LEU A 214 -3.43 6.82 13.82
CA LEU A 214 -4.46 7.68 13.21
C LEU A 214 -5.44 6.92 12.33
N CYS A 215 -5.00 5.89 11.60
CA CYS A 215 -5.90 5.04 10.83
C CYS A 215 -6.87 4.28 11.74
N MET A 216 -6.37 3.70 12.84
CA MET A 216 -7.19 3.01 13.82
C MET A 216 -8.15 3.97 14.55
N LEU A 217 -7.70 5.18 14.88
CA LEU A 217 -8.56 6.24 15.39
C LEU A 217 -9.70 6.54 14.40
N ASN A 218 -9.40 6.70 13.11
CA ASN A 218 -10.39 7.04 12.09
C ASN A 218 -11.43 5.92 11.93
N ILE A 219 -11.00 4.65 11.94
CA ILE A 219 -11.90 3.49 11.91
C ILE A 219 -12.78 3.46 13.18
N ALA A 220 -12.19 3.65 14.36
CA ALA A 220 -12.93 3.66 15.62
C ALA A 220 -13.99 4.77 15.65
N LEU A 221 -13.67 5.98 15.20
CA LEU A 221 -14.62 7.08 15.09
C LEU A 221 -15.72 6.80 14.06
N GLU A 222 -15.42 6.10 12.97
CA GLU A 222 -16.43 5.65 12.01
C GLU A 222 -17.39 4.63 12.63
N LEU A 223 -16.86 3.61 13.31
CA LEU A 223 -17.67 2.61 14.01
C LEU A 223 -18.49 3.23 15.15
N ALA A 224 -17.96 4.26 15.83
CA ALA A 224 -18.62 4.97 16.92
C ALA A 224 -19.91 5.69 16.48
N LYS A 225 -20.04 6.03 15.19
CA LYS A 225 -21.29 6.57 14.61
C LYS A 225 -22.46 5.58 14.72
N HIS A 226 -22.15 4.29 14.78
CA HIS A 226 -23.12 3.21 14.81
C HIS A 226 -23.19 2.53 16.18
N ARG A 227 -22.06 2.44 16.89
CA ARG A 227 -21.95 1.81 18.21
C ARG A 227 -21.05 2.63 19.12
N ARG A 228 -21.65 3.33 20.09
CA ARG A 228 -20.94 4.28 20.99
C ARG A 228 -19.76 3.68 21.76
N ILE A 229 -19.72 2.37 21.99
CA ILE A 229 -18.61 1.70 22.69
C ILE A 229 -17.24 1.95 22.02
N TYR A 230 -17.22 2.22 20.71
CA TYR A 230 -15.99 2.56 20.00
C TYR A 230 -15.42 3.94 20.35
N GLU A 231 -16.16 4.81 21.05
CA GLU A 231 -15.62 6.07 21.59
C GLU A 231 -14.49 5.82 22.60
N ASP A 232 -14.58 4.74 23.38
CA ASP A 232 -13.60 4.40 24.42
C ASP A 232 -12.27 3.99 23.79
N ILE A 233 -12.31 3.13 22.77
CA ILE A 233 -11.10 2.69 22.07
C ILE A 233 -10.53 3.79 21.15
N ALA A 234 -11.36 4.70 20.63
CA ALA A 234 -10.88 5.87 19.90
C ALA A 234 -9.94 6.73 20.78
N SER A 235 -10.30 6.91 22.05
CA SER A 235 -9.47 7.66 23.01
C SER A 235 -8.06 7.06 23.19
N LYS A 236 -7.94 5.73 23.19
CA LYS A 236 -6.64 5.04 23.24
C LYS A 236 -5.75 5.43 22.06
N PHE A 237 -6.27 5.38 20.83
CA PHE A 237 -5.47 5.68 19.64
C PHE A 237 -5.12 7.15 19.54
N PHE A 238 -6.02 8.03 19.96
CA PHE A 238 -5.72 9.45 20.11
C PHE A 238 -4.56 9.69 21.08
N GLU A 239 -4.63 9.17 22.31
CA GLU A 239 -3.56 9.34 23.30
C GLU A 239 -2.23 8.74 22.84
N HIS A 240 -2.27 7.55 22.24
CA HIS A 240 -1.07 6.89 21.75
C HIS A 240 -0.40 7.70 20.63
N PHE A 241 -1.18 8.26 19.69
CA PHE A 241 -0.64 9.17 18.68
C PHE A 241 0.07 10.39 19.31
N ILE A 242 -0.50 10.99 20.36
CA ILE A 242 0.14 12.12 21.03
C ILE A 242 1.47 11.72 21.69
N PHE A 243 1.54 10.55 22.33
CA PHE A 243 2.79 10.06 22.91
C PHE A 243 3.87 9.81 21.85
N ILE A 244 3.51 9.24 20.70
CA ILE A 244 4.43 9.07 19.57
C ILE A 244 4.94 10.42 19.07
N SER A 245 4.03 11.37 18.86
CA SER A 245 4.38 12.70 18.36
C SER A 245 5.33 13.45 19.31
N ASP A 246 5.08 13.33 20.62
CA ASP A 246 5.92 13.91 21.65
C ASP A 246 7.31 13.27 21.64
N ALA A 247 7.41 11.94 21.63
CA ALA A 247 8.66 11.19 21.64
C ALA A 247 9.53 11.44 20.39
N MET A 248 8.89 11.52 19.21
CA MET A 248 9.60 11.79 17.96
C MET A 248 10.21 13.19 17.94
N THR A 249 9.59 14.14 18.63
CA THR A 249 9.96 15.54 18.55
C THR A 249 10.78 16.03 19.74
N PHE A 250 10.50 15.54 20.94
CA PHE A 250 11.05 16.07 22.18
C PHE A 250 11.37 14.91 23.13
N LYS A 251 12.66 14.67 23.39
CA LYS A 251 13.04 13.82 24.52
C LYS A 251 13.07 14.68 25.79
N SER A 252 12.67 14.09 26.92
CA SER A 252 12.38 14.79 28.20
C SER A 252 13.63 15.33 28.93
N GLY A 253 14.76 15.53 28.25
CA GLY A 253 16.01 16.07 28.79
C GLY A 253 16.55 17.24 27.97
N LYS A 254 17.20 18.21 28.62
CA LYS A 254 17.77 19.42 27.98
C LYS A 254 18.91 19.14 26.98
N ASP A 255 19.45 17.92 26.95
CA ASP A 255 20.65 17.55 26.19
C ASP A 255 20.46 16.34 25.25
N GLU A 256 19.24 15.86 25.02
CA GLU A 256 18.97 14.72 24.13
C GLU A 256 18.49 15.18 22.74
N LYS A 257 19.20 14.81 21.67
CA LYS A 257 18.82 15.17 20.29
C LYS A 257 17.58 14.37 19.84
N SER A 258 16.63 15.06 19.21
CA SER A 258 15.45 14.47 18.53
C SER A 258 15.84 13.85 17.17
N LEU A 259 14.93 13.10 16.54
CA LEU A 259 15.05 12.68 15.14
C LEU A 259 14.86 13.86 14.16
N TRP A 260 14.29 14.97 14.62
CA TRP A 260 14.25 16.23 13.87
C TRP A 260 15.59 16.97 13.98
N ASN A 261 16.13 17.39 12.85
CA ASN A 261 17.32 18.24 12.79
C ASN A 261 16.90 19.70 12.53
N GLU A 262 17.15 20.59 13.51
CA GLU A 262 16.75 22.01 13.42
C GLU A 262 17.61 22.82 12.44
N GLU A 263 18.85 22.39 12.16
CA GLU A 263 19.74 23.08 11.22
C GLU A 263 19.33 22.78 9.77
N ASP A 264 19.02 21.51 9.49
CA ASP A 264 18.62 21.05 8.17
C ASP A 264 17.11 21.21 7.92
N GLY A 265 16.28 21.27 8.96
CA GLY A 265 14.84 21.30 8.81
C GLY A 265 14.28 19.99 8.23
N PHE A 266 14.82 18.85 8.66
CA PHE A 266 14.46 17.53 8.13
C PHE A 266 14.55 16.43 9.20
N TYR A 267 13.85 15.32 9.00
CA TYR A 267 13.91 14.15 9.88
C TYR A 267 14.97 13.15 9.40
N TYR A 268 15.72 12.59 10.34
CA TYR A 268 16.76 11.61 10.09
C TYR A 268 16.69 10.44 11.07
N ASP A 269 17.15 9.27 10.63
CA ASP A 269 17.46 8.17 11.55
C ASP A 269 18.62 8.56 12.47
N ALA A 270 18.70 7.91 13.63
CA ALA A 270 19.78 8.12 14.57
C ALA A 270 20.26 6.82 15.21
N ILE A 271 21.53 6.75 15.56
CA ILE A 271 22.09 5.66 16.37
C ILE A 271 22.18 6.14 17.81
N SER A 272 21.64 5.33 18.72
CA SER A 272 21.60 5.59 20.15
C SER A 272 22.44 4.54 20.88
N TRP A 273 23.40 4.98 21.70
CA TRP A 273 24.22 4.09 22.54
C TRP A 273 23.83 4.16 24.03
N GLY A 274 22.66 4.73 24.34
CA GLY A 274 22.18 4.96 25.69
C GLY A 274 22.70 6.27 26.31
N GLY A 275 21.88 6.94 27.12
CA GLY A 275 22.19 8.28 27.66
C GLY A 275 22.10 9.38 26.58
N PRO A 276 22.86 10.49 26.68
CA PRO A 276 22.84 11.58 25.70
C PRO A 276 23.59 11.24 24.39
N TRP A 277 24.13 10.03 24.26
CA TRP A 277 24.98 9.61 23.15
C TRP A 277 24.12 9.16 21.97
N ILE A 278 23.77 10.14 21.14
CA ILE A 278 22.99 9.94 19.92
C ILE A 278 23.67 10.62 18.74
N GLN A 279 23.73 9.91 17.61
CA GLN A 279 24.27 10.42 16.35
C GLN A 279 23.23 10.27 15.25
N GLN A 280 22.78 11.40 14.71
CA GLN A 280 21.91 11.42 13.53
C GLN A 280 22.69 10.99 12.28
N LEU A 281 21.97 10.35 11.35
CA LEU A 281 22.46 9.93 10.05
C LEU A 281 21.81 10.83 8.99
N PRO A 282 22.44 11.96 8.58
CA PRO A 282 21.87 12.94 7.65
C PRO A 282 21.79 12.42 6.21
N VAL A 283 20.96 11.40 6.01
CA VAL A 283 20.58 10.83 4.72
C VAL A 283 19.18 11.35 4.39
N ARG A 284 19.11 12.27 3.42
CA ARG A 284 17.86 12.86 2.92
C ARG A 284 17.14 11.86 2.03
N SER A 285 16.35 10.98 2.64
CA SER A 285 15.55 9.97 1.96
C SER A 285 14.06 10.09 2.30
N LEU A 286 13.24 9.21 1.71
CA LEU A 286 11.82 9.04 2.08
C LEU A 286 11.62 8.83 3.58
N VAL A 287 12.64 8.33 4.30
CA VAL A 287 12.60 8.19 5.76
C VAL A 287 12.21 9.50 6.43
N GLY A 288 12.74 10.63 5.95
CA GLY A 288 12.39 11.95 6.48
C GLY A 288 11.06 12.53 5.97
N LEU A 289 10.45 11.90 4.95
CA LEU A 289 9.16 12.29 4.38
C LEU A 289 7.99 11.46 4.94
N ILE A 290 8.22 10.21 5.34
CA ILE A 290 7.22 9.30 5.94
C ILE A 290 6.47 9.90 7.14
N PRO A 291 7.06 10.75 8.00
CA PRO A 291 6.33 11.41 9.08
C PRO A 291 5.12 12.24 8.60
N LEU A 292 5.10 12.69 7.33
CA LEU A 292 3.95 13.39 6.73
C LEU A 292 2.70 12.51 6.67
N TYR A 293 2.85 11.18 6.63
CA TYR A 293 1.71 10.24 6.57
C TYR A 293 0.86 10.30 7.84
N GLY A 294 1.48 10.56 8.99
CA GLY A 294 0.84 10.67 10.29
C GLY A 294 0.02 11.95 10.44
N THR A 295 -1.00 12.12 9.59
CA THR A 295 -1.91 13.28 9.58
C THR A 295 -3.39 12.89 9.49
N LEU A 296 -4.24 13.49 10.32
CA LEU A 296 -5.70 13.28 10.35
C LEU A 296 -6.40 14.59 10.70
N THR A 297 -7.47 14.90 9.96
CA THR A 297 -8.35 16.03 10.28
C THR A 297 -9.62 15.53 10.97
N LEU A 298 -9.92 16.08 12.15
CA LEU A 298 -11.16 15.80 12.87
C LEU A 298 -12.19 16.91 12.60
N GLU A 299 -13.38 16.51 12.15
CA GLU A 299 -14.49 17.43 11.86
C GLU A 299 -15.31 17.72 13.12
N PRO A 300 -15.66 18.99 13.40
CA PRO A 300 -16.46 19.37 14.56
C PRO A 300 -17.81 18.67 14.61
N GLU A 301 -18.45 18.47 13.46
CA GLU A 301 -19.74 17.80 13.35
C GLU A 301 -19.67 16.33 13.79
N LEU A 302 -18.54 15.68 13.53
CA LEU A 302 -18.28 14.32 13.99
C LEU A 302 -17.99 14.31 15.49
N ILE A 303 -17.09 15.17 15.97
CA ILE A 303 -16.72 15.26 17.39
C ILE A 303 -17.96 15.56 18.25
N ASN A 304 -18.81 16.49 17.82
CA ASN A 304 -20.03 16.86 18.56
C ASN A 304 -21.07 15.73 18.65
N LYS A 305 -21.00 14.72 17.77
CA LYS A 305 -21.85 13.52 17.84
C LYS A 305 -21.28 12.42 18.75
N LEU A 306 -20.04 12.57 19.21
CA LEU A 306 -19.29 11.60 20.02
C LEU A 306 -18.90 12.25 21.37
N PRO A 307 -19.86 12.41 22.30
CA PRO A 307 -19.66 13.22 23.50
C PRO A 307 -18.64 12.66 24.48
N SER A 308 -18.48 11.33 24.56
CA SER A 308 -17.48 10.70 25.45
C SER A 308 -16.08 10.94 24.89
N PHE A 309 -15.89 10.72 23.59
CA PHE A 309 -14.63 11.02 22.92
C PHE A 309 -14.30 12.53 23.01
N LYS A 310 -15.27 13.40 22.75
CA LYS A 310 -15.11 14.86 22.87
C LYS A 310 -14.65 15.25 24.28
N LYS A 311 -15.29 14.72 25.32
CA LYS A 311 -14.90 15.00 26.71
C LYS A 311 -13.44 14.61 26.98
N ARG A 312 -12.99 13.48 26.44
CA ARG A 312 -11.61 13.02 26.62
C ARG A 312 -10.60 13.88 25.85
N LEU A 313 -10.95 14.25 24.62
CA LEU A 313 -10.20 15.21 23.82
C LEU A 313 -10.04 16.54 24.56
N ASP A 314 -11.15 17.15 25.00
CA ASP A 314 -11.19 18.42 25.75
C ASP A 314 -10.37 18.31 27.05
N TRP A 315 -10.52 17.22 27.80
CA TRP A 315 -9.72 16.98 29.00
C TRP A 315 -8.22 16.93 28.70
N PHE A 316 -7.80 16.25 27.64
CA PHE A 316 -6.39 16.16 27.26
C PHE A 316 -5.82 17.54 26.91
N ILE A 317 -6.58 18.34 26.15
CA ILE A 317 -6.20 19.70 25.76
C ILE A 317 -6.00 20.59 27.00
N GLU A 318 -6.93 20.51 27.96
CA GLU A 318 -6.91 21.34 29.17
C GLU A 318 -5.82 20.92 30.15
N ASN A 319 -5.55 19.62 30.29
CA ASN A 319 -4.66 19.08 31.31
C ASN A 319 -3.23 18.80 30.81
N ARG A 320 -3.01 18.72 29.50
CA ARG A 320 -1.70 18.54 28.85
C ARG A 320 -1.44 19.62 27.78
N PRO A 321 -1.56 20.92 28.12
CA PRO A 321 -1.49 22.00 27.14
C PRO A 321 -0.15 22.06 26.41
N ASP A 322 0.96 21.75 27.09
CA ASP A 322 2.29 21.69 26.48
C ASP A 322 2.40 20.66 25.35
N MET A 323 1.99 19.41 25.60
CA MET A 323 1.95 18.37 24.56
C MET A 323 0.94 18.72 23.46
N ALA A 324 -0.18 19.35 23.84
CA ALA A 324 -1.25 19.69 22.92
C ALA A 324 -0.86 20.82 21.95
N GLU A 325 -0.19 21.87 22.41
CA GLU A 325 0.29 22.94 21.54
C GLU A 325 1.42 22.50 20.62
N ARG A 326 2.23 21.53 21.05
CA ARG A 326 3.43 21.05 20.34
C ARG A 326 3.13 19.99 19.26
N ASN A 327 2.17 19.10 19.52
CA ASN A 327 1.87 17.94 18.67
C ASN A 327 0.55 18.05 17.87
N MET A 328 -0.26 19.07 18.16
CA MET A 328 -1.53 19.28 17.48
C MET A 328 -1.52 20.70 16.96
N ALA A 329 -1.01 20.87 15.73
CA ALA A 329 -1.04 22.13 15.02
C ALA A 329 -2.50 22.61 15.00
N SER A 330 -2.83 23.50 15.94
CA SER A 330 -4.15 24.03 16.18
C SER A 330 -5.21 23.07 16.75
N ILE A 331 -5.23 22.99 18.07
CA ILE A 331 -6.50 22.91 18.80
C ILE A 331 -7.02 24.30 19.18
N ARG A 332 -6.11 25.25 19.43
CA ARG A 332 -6.46 26.64 19.73
C ARG A 332 -6.74 27.48 18.48
N LYS A 333 -6.12 27.17 17.34
CA LYS A 333 -6.12 28.02 16.12
C LYS A 333 -6.97 27.42 15.00
N ARG A 334 -8.17 26.98 15.37
CA ARG A 334 -9.13 26.18 14.61
C ARG A 334 -9.03 26.36 13.08
N GLY A 335 -8.87 25.24 12.36
CA GLY A 335 -8.67 25.24 10.91
C GLY A 335 -9.92 25.67 10.14
N LYS A 336 -9.90 25.50 8.81
CA LYS A 336 -11.07 25.80 7.97
C LYS A 336 -12.30 25.02 8.47
N GLY A 337 -13.37 25.71 8.82
CA GLY A 337 -14.60 25.08 9.33
C GLY A 337 -14.46 24.49 10.74
N ASP A 338 -13.63 25.11 11.60
CA ASP A 338 -13.46 24.75 13.03
C ASP A 338 -12.78 23.38 13.30
N ARG A 339 -12.18 22.80 12.25
CA ARG A 339 -11.50 21.50 12.27
C ARG A 339 -10.27 21.48 13.20
N ILE A 340 -9.94 20.27 13.68
CA ILE A 340 -8.71 19.98 14.44
C ILE A 340 -7.77 19.14 13.56
N LEU A 341 -6.48 19.46 13.56
CA LEU A 341 -5.44 18.67 12.89
C LEU A 341 -4.62 17.90 13.91
N LEU A 342 -4.57 16.58 13.75
CA LEU A 342 -3.60 15.71 14.38
C LEU A 342 -2.49 15.46 13.36
N SER A 343 -1.26 15.86 13.65
CA SER A 343 -0.14 15.74 12.70
C SER A 343 1.18 15.62 13.44
N LEU A 344 2.05 14.69 13.03
CA LEU A 344 3.44 14.64 13.52
C LEU A 344 4.24 15.88 13.14
N VAL A 345 3.87 16.49 12.02
CA VAL A 345 4.60 17.62 11.43
C VAL A 345 3.81 18.90 11.70
N SER A 346 4.46 19.85 12.37
CA SER A 346 3.91 21.19 12.60
C SER A 346 3.87 22.00 11.30
N LYS A 347 3.15 23.13 11.28
CA LYS A 347 3.07 23.99 10.08
C LYS A 347 4.46 24.42 9.58
N ASP A 348 5.33 24.85 10.50
CA ASP A 348 6.64 25.41 10.15
C ASP A 348 7.58 24.31 9.66
N ARG A 349 7.51 23.11 10.25
CA ARG A 349 8.26 21.94 9.77
C ARG A 349 7.74 21.45 8.43
N LEU A 350 6.42 21.48 8.22
CA LEU A 350 5.81 21.13 6.94
C LEU A 350 6.34 22.04 5.84
N GLU A 351 6.45 23.34 6.09
CA GLU A 351 7.04 24.30 5.13
C GLU A 351 8.50 23.96 4.82
N GLN A 352 9.32 23.63 5.83
CA GLN A 352 10.73 23.26 5.65
C GLN A 352 10.90 21.94 4.88
N ILE A 353 10.11 20.91 5.21
CA ILE A 353 10.13 19.63 4.52
C ILE A 353 9.69 19.80 3.06
N LEU A 354 8.60 20.54 2.81
CA LEU A 354 8.08 20.76 1.46
C LEU A 354 9.06 21.55 0.59
N LYS A 355 9.81 22.49 1.16
CA LYS A 355 10.88 23.18 0.44
C LYS A 355 11.89 22.20 -0.15
N ARG A 356 12.31 21.16 0.59
CA ARG A 356 13.23 20.13 0.06
C ARG A 356 12.52 19.12 -0.85
N MET A 357 11.33 18.67 -0.44
CA MET A 357 10.56 17.66 -1.18
C MET A 357 10.18 18.14 -2.58
N LEU A 358 9.93 19.44 -2.76
CA LEU A 358 9.51 20.07 -4.00
C LEU A 358 10.67 20.75 -4.77
N ASP A 359 11.92 20.50 -4.36
CA ASP A 359 13.11 20.96 -5.06
C ASP A 359 13.54 19.94 -6.12
N GLU A 360 13.71 20.38 -7.35
CA GLU A 360 14.03 19.54 -8.52
C GLU A 360 15.46 18.98 -8.44
N ASP A 361 16.37 19.67 -7.74
CA ASP A 361 17.74 19.24 -7.43
C ASP A 361 17.81 18.34 -6.18
N GLU A 362 16.68 18.12 -5.50
CA GLU A 362 16.55 17.17 -4.40
C GLU A 362 15.58 16.03 -4.78
N PHE A 363 14.33 16.10 -4.33
CA PHE A 363 13.38 14.99 -4.43
C PHE A 363 12.43 15.09 -5.64
N PHE A 364 12.20 16.29 -6.20
CA PHE A 364 11.10 16.55 -7.11
C PHE A 364 11.47 16.30 -8.58
N SER A 365 11.49 15.03 -8.97
CA SER A 365 11.72 14.62 -10.35
C SER A 365 10.57 15.06 -11.27
N ASP A 366 10.82 15.16 -12.57
CA ASP A 366 9.80 15.27 -13.64
C ASP A 366 8.80 14.11 -13.66
N HIS A 367 9.11 13.06 -12.91
CA HIS A 367 8.35 11.81 -12.88
C HIS A 367 7.70 11.50 -11.51
N GLY A 368 7.88 12.35 -10.49
CA GLY A 368 7.36 12.13 -9.14
C GLY A 368 8.38 12.44 -8.03
N ILE A 369 8.14 11.93 -6.83
CA ILE A 369 9.05 12.09 -5.68
C ILE A 369 10.06 10.93 -5.65
N ARG A 370 11.35 11.26 -5.72
CA ARG A 370 12.48 10.33 -5.62
C ARG A 370 12.56 9.69 -4.23
N SER A 371 13.08 8.47 -4.15
CA SER A 371 13.25 7.77 -2.87
C SER A 371 14.40 8.31 -2.01
N LEU A 372 15.43 8.88 -2.65
CA LEU A 372 16.55 9.57 -2.05
C LEU A 372 16.78 10.92 -2.77
N SER A 373 17.13 11.96 -2.03
CA SER A 373 17.44 13.27 -2.59
C SER A 373 18.63 13.18 -3.54
N ARG A 374 18.49 13.79 -4.72
CA ARG A 374 19.56 13.91 -5.72
C ARG A 374 20.78 14.69 -5.20
N TYR A 375 20.63 15.48 -4.13
CA TYR A 375 21.72 16.09 -3.38
C TYR A 375 22.87 15.10 -3.05
N HIS A 376 22.52 13.85 -2.74
CA HIS A 376 23.50 12.80 -2.41
C HIS A 376 24.27 12.25 -3.61
N GLN A 377 24.02 12.73 -4.83
CA GLN A 377 24.85 12.46 -6.00
C GLN A 377 26.23 13.12 -5.85
N GLU A 378 26.25 14.39 -5.43
CA GLU A 378 27.49 15.14 -5.18
C GLU A 378 27.95 15.04 -3.72
N HIS A 379 27.02 14.79 -2.80
CA HIS A 379 27.25 14.78 -1.36
C HIS A 379 26.86 13.43 -0.72
N PRO A 380 27.50 12.30 -1.10
CA PRO A 380 27.18 11.01 -0.51
C PRO A 380 27.50 11.01 0.98
N TYR A 381 26.61 10.42 1.78
CA TYR A 381 26.83 10.27 3.22
C TYR A 381 27.67 9.03 3.49
N SER A 382 28.68 9.13 4.35
CA SER A 382 29.56 8.01 4.70
C SER A 382 29.91 7.97 6.19
N MET A 383 30.17 6.78 6.70
CA MET A 383 30.67 6.54 8.05
C MET A 383 31.74 5.46 8.04
N ASP A 384 32.87 5.72 8.72
CA ASP A 384 33.93 4.72 8.94
C ASP A 384 33.68 4.00 10.27
N VAL A 385 33.50 2.67 10.21
CA VAL A 385 33.23 1.83 11.37
C VAL A 385 34.15 0.62 11.33
N ASN A 386 34.97 0.44 12.37
CA ASN A 386 35.92 -0.69 12.49
C ASN A 386 36.84 -0.88 11.26
N GLY A 387 37.24 0.21 10.60
CA GLY A 387 38.09 0.16 9.40
C GLY A 387 37.36 -0.14 8.09
N GLN A 388 36.03 -0.30 8.13
CA GLN A 388 35.18 -0.41 6.95
C GLN A 388 34.41 0.89 6.74
N LYS A 389 34.43 1.40 5.50
CA LYS A 389 33.65 2.57 5.10
C LYS A 389 32.29 2.14 4.58
N PHE A 390 31.23 2.65 5.19
CA PHE A 390 29.85 2.51 4.72
C PHE A 390 29.45 3.80 4.02
N THR A 391 28.79 3.71 2.85
CA THR A 391 28.41 4.87 2.03
C THR A 391 27.03 4.70 1.42
N VAL A 392 26.27 5.80 1.40
CA VAL A 392 25.00 5.96 0.68
C VAL A 392 25.13 7.15 -0.26
N GLY A 393 24.84 6.92 -1.53
CA GLY A 393 24.77 7.94 -2.57
C GLY A 393 23.48 7.81 -3.39
N TYR A 394 23.22 8.82 -4.22
CA TYR A 394 22.09 8.82 -5.15
C TYR A 394 22.35 7.92 -6.36
N VAL A 395 21.42 7.00 -6.61
CA VAL A 395 21.42 6.07 -7.74
C VAL A 395 20.01 6.10 -8.34
N ALA A 396 19.85 6.70 -9.52
CA ALA A 396 18.54 6.96 -10.10
C ALA A 396 17.78 5.69 -10.54
N GLY A 397 18.49 4.64 -10.96
CA GLY A 397 17.93 3.43 -11.57
C GLY A 397 18.15 2.16 -10.75
N ASP A 398 18.66 1.09 -11.36
CA ASP A 398 18.95 -0.18 -10.70
C ASP A 398 20.00 -0.04 -9.58
N SER A 399 20.01 -0.96 -8.60
CA SER A 399 20.95 -0.86 -7.49
C SER A 399 22.39 -1.08 -7.96
N ASP A 400 23.32 -0.30 -7.39
CA ASP A 400 24.77 -0.48 -7.54
C ASP A 400 25.36 -1.40 -6.46
N SER A 401 24.50 -2.05 -5.65
CA SER A 401 24.89 -2.88 -4.51
C SER A 401 24.17 -4.23 -4.53
N GLY A 402 24.82 -5.28 -3.99
CA GLY A 402 24.20 -6.60 -3.84
C GLY A 402 23.28 -6.76 -2.62
N LEU A 403 23.05 -5.69 -1.85
CA LEU A 403 22.14 -5.73 -0.69
C LEU A 403 20.74 -6.14 -1.18
N PHE A 404 20.14 -7.14 -0.51
CA PHE A 404 18.82 -7.68 -0.84
C PHE A 404 18.66 -8.18 -2.29
N GLY A 405 19.73 -8.68 -2.90
CA GLY A 405 19.68 -9.32 -4.22
C GLY A 405 19.90 -8.37 -5.40
N GLY A 406 20.06 -7.06 -5.16
CA GLY A 406 20.56 -6.08 -6.14
C GLY A 406 19.59 -5.62 -7.23
N ASN A 407 18.40 -6.22 -7.34
CA ASN A 407 17.40 -5.83 -8.34
C ASN A 407 16.51 -4.64 -7.89
N SER A 408 16.31 -4.45 -6.58
CA SER A 408 15.48 -3.38 -6.02
C SER A 408 16.35 -2.22 -5.54
N ASN A 409 15.90 -0.98 -5.77
CA ASN A 409 16.65 0.21 -5.36
C ASN A 409 15.76 1.33 -4.77
N TRP A 410 16.05 1.72 -3.54
CA TRP A 410 15.42 2.81 -2.78
C TRP A 410 16.34 4.04 -2.63
N ARG A 411 17.46 4.09 -3.37
CA ARG A 411 18.44 5.18 -3.31
C ARG A 411 18.28 6.24 -4.42
N GLY A 412 17.07 6.43 -4.92
CA GLY A 412 16.81 7.41 -5.97
C GLY A 412 15.57 7.17 -6.83
N PRO A 413 15.20 5.91 -7.16
CA PRO A 413 14.04 5.66 -8.00
C PRO A 413 12.71 6.12 -7.39
N ILE A 414 11.69 6.17 -8.22
CA ILE A 414 10.33 6.60 -7.89
C ILE A 414 9.45 5.36 -7.75
N TRP A 415 8.75 5.30 -6.61
CA TRP A 415 7.87 4.19 -6.25
C TRP A 415 6.44 4.72 -6.06
N LEU A 416 5.46 4.11 -6.74
CA LEU A 416 4.08 4.59 -6.73
C LEU A 416 3.42 4.49 -5.35
N ALA A 417 3.72 3.43 -4.58
CA ALA A 417 3.12 3.18 -3.28
C ALA A 417 3.31 4.35 -2.29
N VAL A 418 4.57 4.78 -2.11
CA VAL A 418 4.93 5.89 -1.20
C VAL A 418 4.50 7.25 -1.75
N ASN A 419 4.61 7.46 -3.07
CA ASN A 419 4.11 8.68 -3.71
C ASN A 419 2.60 8.84 -3.53
N PHE A 420 1.83 7.75 -3.62
CA PHE A 420 0.39 7.75 -3.38
C PHE A 420 0.05 8.19 -1.95
N LEU A 421 0.80 7.71 -0.95
CA LEU A 421 0.61 8.13 0.44
C LEU A 421 1.02 9.59 0.68
N LEU A 422 2.08 10.08 0.04
CA LEU A 422 2.45 11.51 0.07
C LEU A 422 1.33 12.38 -0.49
N VAL A 423 0.77 12.00 -1.64
CA VAL A 423 -0.37 12.68 -2.27
C VAL A 423 -1.56 12.74 -1.30
N GLU A 424 -1.95 11.60 -0.69
CA GLU A 424 -3.04 11.59 0.29
C GLU A 424 -2.76 12.47 1.52
N SER A 425 -1.50 12.54 1.95
CA SER A 425 -1.09 13.33 3.10
C SER A 425 -1.19 14.83 2.80
N LEU A 426 -0.71 15.27 1.64
CA LEU A 426 -0.86 16.66 1.17
C LEU A 426 -2.33 17.07 1.07
N GLN A 427 -3.18 16.18 0.59
CA GLN A 427 -4.63 16.41 0.52
C GLN A 427 -5.26 16.55 1.91
N ARG A 428 -4.84 15.75 2.89
CA ARG A 428 -5.28 15.90 4.29
C ARG A 428 -4.83 17.22 4.89
N PHE A 429 -3.57 17.63 4.69
CA PHE A 429 -3.11 18.96 5.12
C PHE A 429 -3.90 20.09 4.44
N PHE A 430 -4.23 19.93 3.16
CA PHE A 430 -5.06 20.89 2.44
C PHE A 430 -6.48 21.00 3.01
N LEU A 431 -7.10 19.89 3.43
CA LEU A 431 -8.43 19.92 4.07
C LEU A 431 -8.44 20.78 5.34
N PHE A 432 -7.31 20.85 6.04
CA PHE A 432 -7.17 21.65 7.25
C PHE A 432 -6.78 23.11 6.95
N TYR A 433 -5.70 23.34 6.22
CA TYR A 433 -5.14 24.67 5.97
C TYR A 433 -5.85 25.44 4.86
N GLY A 434 -6.54 24.75 3.96
CA GLY A 434 -7.22 25.35 2.82
C GLY A 434 -6.29 26.08 1.85
N GLN A 435 -6.81 27.07 1.14
CA GLN A 435 -6.11 27.80 0.07
C GLN A 435 -5.09 28.84 0.58
N ASN A 436 -5.10 29.12 1.89
CA ASN A 436 -4.29 30.18 2.49
C ASN A 436 -2.85 29.74 2.76
N PHE A 437 -2.63 28.45 3.02
CA PHE A 437 -1.29 27.90 3.13
C PHE A 437 -0.80 27.53 1.74
N LYS A 438 0.23 28.25 1.30
CA LYS A 438 0.86 28.05 0.00
C LYS A 438 2.36 27.82 0.20
N VAL A 439 2.91 26.97 -0.63
CA VAL A 439 4.34 26.68 -0.73
C VAL A 439 4.77 26.89 -2.17
N GLU A 440 6.05 27.16 -2.35
CA GLU A 440 6.65 27.23 -3.68
C GLU A 440 6.70 25.82 -4.28
N CYS A 441 6.26 25.64 -5.52
CA CYS A 441 6.22 24.34 -6.19
C CYS A 441 6.41 24.51 -7.70
N PRO A 442 7.57 24.14 -8.25
CA PRO A 442 8.79 23.69 -7.59
C PRO A 442 9.43 24.78 -6.73
N THR A 443 10.25 24.37 -5.78
CA THR A 443 11.10 25.25 -5.00
C THR A 443 12.03 26.05 -5.92
N GLY A 444 12.19 27.35 -5.66
CA GLY A 444 12.98 28.28 -6.48
C GLY A 444 12.32 28.78 -7.78
N SER A 445 11.10 28.32 -8.11
CA SER A 445 10.41 28.73 -9.35
C SER A 445 9.68 30.08 -9.27
N GLY A 446 9.40 30.58 -8.07
CA GLY A 446 8.50 31.70 -7.80
C GLY A 446 7.00 31.36 -7.83
N ASP A 447 6.63 30.13 -8.22
CA ASP A 447 5.23 29.69 -8.32
C ASP A 447 4.72 29.16 -6.97
N TYR A 448 3.78 29.87 -6.35
CA TYR A 448 3.18 29.48 -5.07
C TYR A 448 1.83 28.78 -5.24
N MET A 449 1.74 27.55 -4.74
CA MET A 449 0.56 26.69 -4.83
C MET A 449 0.06 26.28 -3.44
N HIS A 450 -1.25 26.13 -3.28
CA HIS A 450 -1.77 25.45 -2.08
C HIS A 450 -1.57 23.94 -2.21
N LEU A 451 -1.56 23.23 -1.07
CA LEU A 451 -1.21 21.80 -1.02
C LEU A 451 -2.11 20.89 -1.89
N GLY A 452 -3.37 21.27 -2.14
CA GLY A 452 -4.23 20.57 -3.11
C GLY A 452 -3.62 20.52 -4.52
N HIS A 453 -3.15 21.65 -5.06
CA HIS A 453 -2.50 21.68 -6.38
C HIS A 453 -1.12 21.05 -6.36
N VAL A 454 -0.37 21.11 -5.25
CA VAL A 454 0.88 20.35 -5.11
C VAL A 454 0.61 18.84 -5.23
N SER A 455 -0.47 18.35 -4.61
CA SER A 455 -0.85 16.94 -4.73
C SER A 455 -1.29 16.55 -6.15
N GLU A 456 -1.90 17.48 -6.89
CA GLU A 456 -2.25 17.26 -8.31
C GLU A 456 -1.01 17.27 -9.19
N GLU A 457 -0.05 18.15 -8.93
CA GLU A 457 1.22 18.23 -9.65
C GLU A 457 1.99 16.91 -9.57
N ILE A 458 2.14 16.35 -8.36
CA ILE A 458 2.79 15.05 -8.15
C ILE A 458 2.03 13.94 -8.90
N GLN A 459 0.69 13.91 -8.82
CA GLN A 459 -0.11 12.93 -9.55
C GLN A 459 0.02 13.07 -11.07
N HIS A 460 0.13 14.30 -11.60
CA HIS A 460 0.33 14.53 -13.03
C HIS A 460 1.70 14.01 -13.48
N ARG A 461 2.77 14.32 -12.73
CA ARG A 461 4.12 13.79 -13.02
C ARG A 461 4.16 12.25 -13.03
N LEU A 462 3.47 11.61 -12.09
CA LEU A 462 3.33 10.15 -12.05
C LEU A 462 2.49 9.60 -13.23
N GLN A 463 1.47 10.33 -13.69
CA GLN A 463 0.71 9.96 -14.89
C GLN A 463 1.55 10.13 -16.16
N HIS A 464 2.47 11.10 -16.20
CA HIS A 464 3.36 11.36 -17.33
C HIS A 464 4.39 10.25 -17.56
N LEU A 465 4.70 9.45 -16.53
CA LEU A 465 5.48 8.21 -16.72
C LEU A 465 4.89 7.31 -17.82
N PHE A 466 3.55 7.22 -17.84
CA PHE A 466 2.81 6.36 -18.73
C PHE A 466 2.24 7.09 -19.93
N ALA A 467 1.82 8.35 -19.80
CA ALA A 467 1.17 9.09 -20.88
C ALA A 467 2.12 9.39 -22.04
N ARG A 468 1.60 9.44 -23.27
CA ARG A 468 2.39 9.92 -24.41
C ARG A 468 2.70 11.41 -24.28
N GLY A 469 3.96 11.78 -24.48
CA GLY A 469 4.40 13.15 -24.65
C GLY A 469 4.08 13.71 -26.05
N ASP A 470 4.48 14.96 -26.27
CA ASP A 470 4.30 15.65 -27.56
C ASP A 470 5.10 15.00 -28.70
N ASP A 471 6.17 14.27 -28.38
CA ASP A 471 6.95 13.45 -29.30
C ASP A 471 6.33 12.05 -29.56
N GLY A 472 5.19 11.76 -28.93
CA GLY A 472 4.48 10.48 -29.02
C GLY A 472 5.06 9.37 -28.15
N ARG A 473 6.13 9.63 -27.38
CA ARG A 473 6.83 8.62 -26.56
C ARG A 473 6.31 8.58 -25.14
N ARG A 474 6.58 7.48 -24.44
CA ARG A 474 6.31 7.32 -22.99
C ARG A 474 7.63 7.19 -22.25
N SER A 475 7.78 7.83 -21.08
CA SER A 475 8.99 7.69 -20.27
C SER A 475 9.28 6.22 -19.92
N VAL A 476 8.23 5.48 -19.56
CA VAL A 476 8.33 4.06 -19.18
C VAL A 476 9.00 3.19 -20.26
N ASN A 477 8.85 3.54 -21.54
CA ASN A 477 9.36 2.77 -22.67
C ASN A 477 10.86 3.00 -22.97
N ALA A 478 11.51 3.91 -22.23
CA ALA A 478 12.95 4.17 -22.34
C ALA A 478 13.44 4.50 -23.78
N GLY A 479 12.61 5.16 -24.60
CA GLY A 479 12.96 5.52 -25.97
C GLY A 479 12.89 4.36 -26.98
N SER A 480 12.20 3.27 -26.65
CA SER A 480 12.00 2.13 -27.55
C SER A 480 11.00 2.44 -28.67
N ASP A 481 11.48 2.55 -29.92
CA ASP A 481 10.62 2.78 -31.09
C ASP A 481 9.59 1.67 -31.30
N LEU A 482 9.93 0.43 -30.93
CA LEU A 482 8.99 -0.69 -30.94
C LEU A 482 7.81 -0.43 -30.00
N LEU A 483 8.09 -0.05 -28.75
CA LEU A 483 7.04 0.17 -27.75
C LEU A 483 6.32 1.52 -27.89
N ASP A 484 6.91 2.51 -28.57
CA ASP A 484 6.32 3.83 -28.74
C ASP A 484 5.51 3.96 -30.04
N PHE A 485 5.96 3.36 -31.14
CA PHE A 485 5.42 3.64 -32.48
C PHE A 485 4.89 2.42 -33.24
N ASP A 486 5.35 1.21 -32.94
CA ASP A 486 4.89 0.02 -33.66
C ASP A 486 3.37 -0.16 -33.49
N PRO A 487 2.60 -0.31 -34.59
CA PRO A 487 1.14 -0.43 -34.52
C PRO A 487 0.62 -1.59 -33.66
N HIS A 488 1.43 -2.64 -33.46
CA HIS A 488 1.08 -3.81 -32.66
C HIS A 488 1.47 -3.68 -31.18
N TRP A 489 2.38 -2.78 -30.83
CA TRP A 489 2.93 -2.68 -29.47
C TRP A 489 2.62 -1.37 -28.76
N LYS A 490 2.47 -0.26 -29.49
CA LYS A 490 2.36 1.11 -28.94
C LYS A 490 1.26 1.33 -27.89
N ASP A 491 0.23 0.48 -27.91
CA ASP A 491 -0.93 0.58 -27.04
C ASP A 491 -0.93 -0.49 -25.93
N HIS A 492 0.10 -1.34 -25.84
CA HIS A 492 0.28 -2.35 -24.77
C HIS A 492 1.24 -1.81 -23.71
N MET A 493 0.72 -1.65 -22.50
CA MET A 493 1.45 -1.00 -21.40
C MET A 493 2.19 -2.03 -20.55
N TRP A 494 3.44 -1.74 -20.23
CA TRP A 494 4.18 -2.44 -19.18
C TRP A 494 4.03 -1.70 -17.85
N PHE A 495 3.94 -2.47 -16.76
CA PHE A 495 3.76 -1.94 -15.42
C PHE A 495 4.95 -2.36 -14.59
N HIS A 496 5.85 -1.42 -14.39
CA HIS A 496 7.12 -1.68 -13.75
C HIS A 496 7.02 -1.57 -12.22
N GLU A 497 7.91 -2.26 -11.52
CA GLU A 497 8.04 -2.22 -10.07
C GLU A 497 8.36 -0.80 -9.58
N PHE A 498 9.35 -0.16 -10.20
CA PHE A 498 9.78 1.20 -9.92
C PHE A 498 10.26 1.92 -11.20
N PHE A 499 10.52 3.22 -11.07
CA PHE A 499 10.88 4.08 -12.20
C PHE A 499 12.15 4.85 -11.91
N ASP A 500 13.01 4.95 -12.91
CA ASP A 500 14.26 5.71 -12.80
C ASP A 500 13.99 7.17 -12.40
N GLY A 501 14.68 7.64 -11.36
CA GLY A 501 14.42 8.94 -10.75
C GLY A 501 14.74 10.14 -11.63
N ASP A 502 15.51 9.97 -12.71
CA ASP A 502 15.90 11.05 -13.61
C ASP A 502 15.26 10.95 -14.99
N THR A 503 15.04 9.74 -15.50
CA THR A 503 14.51 9.52 -16.86
C THR A 503 13.08 8.98 -16.90
N GLY A 504 12.58 8.44 -15.79
CA GLY A 504 11.25 7.84 -15.71
C GLY A 504 11.12 6.51 -16.47
N ARG A 505 12.22 5.91 -16.94
CA ARG A 505 12.18 4.56 -17.53
C ARG A 505 11.71 3.53 -16.51
N GLY A 506 10.93 2.55 -16.96
CA GLY A 506 10.48 1.46 -16.11
C GLY A 506 11.61 0.49 -15.78
N LEU A 507 11.69 0.05 -14.52
CA LEU A 507 12.72 -0.84 -13.98
C LEU A 507 12.13 -1.88 -13.03
N GLY A 508 12.93 -2.91 -12.70
CA GLY A 508 12.46 -4.06 -11.92
C GLY A 508 11.41 -4.89 -12.67
N ALA A 509 10.56 -5.60 -11.93
CA ALA A 509 9.55 -6.49 -12.49
C ALA A 509 8.62 -5.75 -13.47
N THR A 510 8.40 -6.35 -14.65
CA THR A 510 7.78 -5.69 -15.81
C THR A 510 6.25 -5.81 -15.88
N HIS A 511 5.69 -6.72 -15.07
CA HIS A 511 4.25 -6.96 -14.99
C HIS A 511 3.74 -6.75 -13.56
N GLN A 512 4.38 -5.82 -12.83
CA GLN A 512 4.01 -5.38 -11.51
C GLN A 512 2.70 -4.58 -11.62
N CYS A 513 1.60 -5.25 -11.92
CA CYS A 513 0.26 -4.73 -11.67
C CYS A 513 -0.14 -5.02 -10.22
N GLY A 514 0.81 -4.82 -9.30
CA GLY A 514 0.63 -4.77 -7.87
C GLY A 514 0.38 -3.33 -7.44
N TRP A 515 1.32 -2.71 -6.73
CA TRP A 515 1.16 -1.30 -6.35
C TRP A 515 1.18 -0.35 -7.54
N THR A 516 1.78 -0.69 -8.68
CA THR A 516 1.82 0.24 -9.83
C THR A 516 0.43 0.36 -10.44
N GLY A 517 -0.46 -0.61 -10.18
CA GLY A 517 -1.89 -0.52 -10.44
C GLY A 517 -2.60 0.66 -9.76
N LEU A 518 -1.99 1.30 -8.74
CA LEU A 518 -2.49 2.55 -8.14
C LEU A 518 -2.64 3.67 -9.18
N ILE A 519 -1.94 3.61 -10.31
CA ILE A 519 -2.10 4.58 -11.40
C ILE A 519 -3.55 4.63 -11.90
N ALA A 520 -4.28 3.51 -11.86
CA ALA A 520 -5.71 3.48 -12.21
C ALA A 520 -6.52 4.43 -11.33
N ARG A 521 -6.16 4.51 -10.04
CA ARG A 521 -6.81 5.39 -9.08
C ARG A 521 -6.39 6.85 -9.27
N MET A 522 -5.11 7.13 -9.49
CA MET A 522 -4.64 8.49 -9.77
C MET A 522 -5.29 9.07 -11.03
N ILE A 523 -5.40 8.29 -12.10
CA ILE A 523 -6.10 8.67 -13.33
C ILE A 523 -7.60 8.90 -13.08
N HIS A 524 -8.23 8.11 -12.21
CA HIS A 524 -9.63 8.35 -11.84
C HIS A 524 -9.81 9.69 -11.13
N ASP A 525 -8.89 10.02 -10.22
CA ASP A 525 -8.99 11.21 -9.38
C ASP A 525 -8.64 12.50 -10.15
N THR A 526 -7.63 12.47 -11.04
CA THR A 526 -7.10 13.69 -11.71
C THR A 526 -6.94 13.58 -13.23
N GLY A 527 -7.27 12.45 -13.87
CA GLY A 527 -7.09 12.25 -15.32
C GLY A 527 -7.97 13.13 -16.22
N ILE A 528 -8.93 13.88 -15.65
CA ILE A 528 -9.68 14.92 -16.38
C ILE A 528 -8.90 16.23 -16.43
N SER A 529 -8.21 16.58 -15.35
CA SER A 529 -7.38 17.79 -15.22
C SER A 529 -5.91 17.55 -15.59
N CYS A 530 -5.51 16.30 -15.83
CA CYS A 530 -4.16 15.93 -16.18
C CYS A 530 -3.74 16.60 -17.49
N ARG A 531 -2.65 17.38 -17.40
CA ARG A 531 -2.03 18.08 -18.53
C ARG A 531 -1.23 17.09 -19.37
N LEU A 532 -0.94 17.43 -20.63
CA LEU A 532 0.01 16.65 -21.43
C LEU A 532 1.43 16.78 -20.83
N PRO A 533 2.26 15.72 -20.91
CA PRO A 533 3.68 15.83 -20.52
C PRO A 533 4.34 17.01 -21.25
N GLN A 534 5.26 17.71 -20.59
CA GLN A 534 6.05 18.82 -21.16
C GLN A 534 5.27 20.07 -21.60
N THR A 535 3.98 20.21 -21.24
CA THR A 535 3.22 21.44 -21.51
C THR A 535 3.46 22.52 -20.43
N PRO A 536 3.60 23.81 -20.80
CA PRO A 536 3.85 24.90 -19.85
C PRO A 536 2.77 25.02 -18.77
N ARG A 537 3.19 25.35 -17.53
CA ARG A 537 2.28 25.60 -16.41
C ARG A 537 1.36 26.77 -16.71
N THR A 538 0.12 26.49 -17.07
CA THR A 538 -0.97 27.46 -17.01
C THR A 538 -1.83 27.17 -15.78
N PRO A 539 -2.29 28.19 -15.04
CA PRO A 539 -3.16 27.98 -13.89
C PRO A 539 -4.53 27.49 -14.38
N THR A 540 -4.79 26.19 -14.26
CA THR A 540 -6.12 25.62 -14.54
C THR A 540 -6.76 25.11 -13.26
N ALA A 541 -8.00 25.53 -13.03
CA ALA A 541 -8.80 25.17 -11.87
C ALA A 541 -9.29 23.71 -11.99
N GLY A 542 -8.80 22.83 -11.11
CA GLY A 542 -9.01 21.38 -11.19
C GLY A 542 -9.61 20.69 -9.97
N MET A 543 -10.25 21.38 -9.01
CA MET A 543 -10.63 20.76 -7.72
C MET A 543 -12.14 20.53 -7.47
N SER A 544 -12.95 20.23 -8.49
CA SER A 544 -14.36 19.88 -8.27
C SER A 544 -14.60 18.39 -7.97
N HIS A 545 -13.63 17.51 -8.19
CA HIS A 545 -13.83 16.05 -8.14
C HIS A 545 -13.26 15.32 -6.90
N TYR A 546 -12.37 15.98 -6.14
CA TYR A 546 -11.73 15.37 -4.97
C TYR A 546 -12.60 15.44 -3.70
N PHE A 547 -13.46 16.45 -3.59
CA PHE A 547 -14.26 16.72 -2.39
C PHE A 547 -15.61 15.99 -2.35
N ASP A 548 -15.58 14.66 -2.35
CA ASP A 548 -16.62 13.83 -1.71
C ASP A 548 -16.13 13.28 -0.34
N ASP A 549 -14.93 13.69 0.09
CA ASP A 549 -14.48 13.60 1.48
C ASP A 549 -15.20 14.61 2.41
N ILE A 550 -16.10 15.43 1.85
CA ILE A 550 -16.93 16.40 2.58
C ILE A 550 -18.31 15.77 2.85
N LEU A 551 -18.53 15.44 4.11
CA LEU A 551 -19.81 15.03 4.66
C LEU A 551 -20.78 16.23 4.74
N SER A 552 -21.38 16.63 3.62
CA SER A 552 -22.59 17.47 3.63
C SER A 552 -23.44 17.30 2.36
N ARG A 553 -24.04 16.12 2.18
CA ARG A 553 -25.32 16.04 1.46
C ARG A 553 -26.41 15.53 2.39
N GLY A 554 -26.75 16.42 3.32
CA GLY A 554 -27.94 16.33 4.14
C GLY A 554 -28.15 17.69 4.78
N VAL A 555 -29.26 18.33 4.44
CA VAL A 555 -29.79 19.55 5.07
C VAL A 555 -29.22 20.88 4.56
N ASN A 556 -29.62 21.26 3.35
CA ASN A 556 -30.39 22.49 3.13
C ASN A 556 -31.18 22.32 1.83
N GLY A 557 -32.50 22.50 1.94
CA GLY A 557 -33.43 22.29 0.82
C GLY A 557 -33.21 23.31 -0.27
N ASP A 558 -32.96 22.83 -1.48
CA ASP A 558 -33.77 23.21 -2.64
C ASP A 558 -33.77 22.07 -3.65
N GLY A 559 -34.98 21.72 -4.11
CA GLY A 559 -35.25 20.51 -4.86
C GLY A 559 -34.75 20.57 -6.30
N GLN A 560 -33.62 19.94 -6.58
CA GLN A 560 -33.36 19.37 -7.90
C GLN A 560 -32.77 17.96 -7.76
N LYS A 561 -33.61 16.95 -8.04
CA LYS A 561 -33.18 15.55 -8.16
C LYS A 561 -32.23 15.42 -9.36
N PRO A 562 -31.02 14.85 -9.22
CA PRO A 562 -30.21 14.51 -10.38
C PRO A 562 -30.91 13.37 -11.14
N LYS A 563 -31.01 13.51 -12.47
CA LYS A 563 -31.55 12.46 -13.35
C LYS A 563 -30.68 11.20 -13.22
N ARG A 564 -31.31 10.09 -12.78
CA ARG A 564 -30.73 8.75 -12.85
C ARG A 564 -30.33 8.44 -14.30
N GLN A 565 -29.04 8.29 -14.59
CA GLN A 565 -28.61 7.56 -15.76
C GLN A 565 -28.75 6.06 -15.46
N HIS A 566 -29.72 5.43 -16.13
CA HIS A 566 -29.85 3.97 -16.13
C HIS A 566 -28.70 3.36 -16.92
N MET A 567 -27.67 2.83 -16.25
CA MET A 567 -26.84 1.79 -16.85
C MET A 567 -27.65 0.48 -16.83
N ARG A 568 -28.10 0.04 -18.01
CA ARG A 568 -28.61 -1.33 -18.21
C ARG A 568 -27.42 -2.28 -18.15
N ARG A 569 -27.27 -3.02 -17.04
CA ARG A 569 -26.49 -4.26 -17.02
C ARG A 569 -27.46 -5.43 -16.89
N SER A 570 -27.44 -6.30 -17.89
CA SER A 570 -28.05 -7.63 -17.87
C SER A 570 -27.15 -8.52 -17.02
N SER A 571 -27.59 -8.88 -15.82
CA SER A 571 -26.93 -9.89 -14.99
C SER A 571 -27.75 -11.18 -14.96
N THR A 572 -27.21 -12.24 -15.55
CA THR A 572 -27.52 -13.62 -15.19
C THR A 572 -26.38 -14.13 -14.33
N ALA A 573 -26.37 -13.78 -13.05
CA ALA A 573 -25.47 -14.35 -12.06
C ALA A 573 -26.30 -15.14 -11.05
N ARG A 574 -26.22 -16.47 -11.13
CA ARG A 574 -26.74 -17.35 -10.07
C ARG A 574 -25.76 -17.28 -8.91
N SER A 575 -26.27 -16.88 -7.75
CA SER A 575 -25.59 -16.92 -6.47
C SER A 575 -25.14 -18.35 -6.15
N ILE A 576 -23.84 -18.58 -6.02
CA ILE A 576 -23.28 -19.73 -5.30
C ILE A 576 -22.62 -19.15 -4.06
N GLY A 577 -23.42 -19.06 -3.00
CA GLY A 577 -23.03 -18.48 -1.72
C GLY A 577 -23.99 -18.93 -0.64
N ALA A 578 -24.18 -20.25 -0.51
CA ALA A 578 -24.84 -20.88 0.63
C ALA A 578 -24.55 -22.39 0.59
N ARG A 579 -23.44 -22.82 1.22
CA ARG A 579 -23.29 -24.17 1.77
C ARG A 579 -22.42 -24.08 3.03
N SER A 580 -23.09 -23.97 4.16
CA SER A 580 -22.52 -24.18 5.49
C SER A 580 -23.47 -25.12 6.21
N ASP A 581 -23.30 -26.43 6.02
CA ASP A 581 -24.08 -27.43 6.74
C ASP A 581 -23.14 -28.18 7.69
N PHE A 582 -23.04 -27.67 8.91
CA PHE A 582 -22.74 -28.46 10.10
C PHE A 582 -23.96 -28.30 11.02
N PRO A 583 -24.79 -29.34 11.23
CA PRO A 583 -25.74 -29.33 12.33
C PRO A 583 -25.05 -29.90 13.57
N SER A 584 -24.91 -29.05 14.58
CA SER A 584 -24.65 -29.46 15.96
C SER A 584 -25.95 -29.93 16.59
N ASP A 585 -26.05 -31.20 16.97
CA ASP A 585 -26.97 -31.63 18.03
C ASP A 585 -26.26 -32.70 18.88
N PHE A 586 -26.20 -32.42 20.18
CA PHE A 586 -25.80 -33.34 21.24
C PHE A 586 -27.00 -34.22 21.61
N ASP A 587 -26.80 -35.54 21.73
CA ASP A 587 -27.24 -36.27 22.94
C ASP A 587 -26.68 -37.71 23.04
N ALA A 588 -26.30 -38.00 24.28
CA ALA A 588 -25.94 -39.21 25.04
C ALA A 588 -25.87 -40.64 24.42
N ALA A 589 -24.73 -41.28 24.78
CA ALA A 589 -24.54 -42.65 25.32
C ALA A 589 -24.55 -43.87 24.40
N GLY A 590 -23.47 -44.69 24.50
CA GLY A 590 -23.51 -46.13 24.20
C GLY A 590 -22.32 -46.68 23.42
N ASP A 591 -21.42 -47.30 24.17
CA ASP A 591 -20.34 -48.27 23.92
C ASP A 591 -20.16 -49.03 22.56
N GLU A 592 -18.91 -49.48 22.42
CA GLU A 592 -18.33 -50.59 21.62
C GLU A 592 -18.03 -50.47 20.11
N SER A 593 -16.86 -51.04 19.83
CA SER A 593 -16.07 -51.13 18.59
C SER A 593 -16.75 -51.80 17.40
N LEU A 594 -16.40 -51.37 16.17
CA LEU A 594 -15.69 -52.18 15.16
C LEU A 594 -15.67 -51.53 13.75
N ASP A 595 -14.56 -51.79 13.08
CA ASP A 595 -14.33 -51.90 11.63
C ASP A 595 -14.26 -50.68 10.68
N ALA A 596 -13.01 -50.44 10.29
CA ALA A 596 -12.61 -49.92 9.00
C ALA A 596 -13.03 -50.85 7.86
N ARG A 597 -13.81 -50.35 6.89
CA ARG A 597 -13.73 -50.70 5.45
C ARG A 597 -14.73 -49.90 4.60
N SER A 598 -14.24 -49.48 3.43
CA SER A 598 -14.97 -49.32 2.17
C SER A 598 -15.76 -48.01 1.91
N VAL A 599 -15.09 -47.02 1.31
CA VAL A 599 -15.72 -46.02 0.42
C VAL A 599 -15.30 -46.31 -1.02
N TYR A 600 -15.97 -47.27 -1.64
CA TYR A 600 -16.14 -47.40 -3.09
C TYR A 600 -17.59 -47.85 -3.32
N GLY A 601 -18.44 -46.94 -3.80
CA GLY A 601 -19.84 -47.27 -4.09
C GLY A 601 -20.73 -46.05 -4.22
N GLY A 602 -20.85 -45.52 -5.43
CA GLY A 602 -21.74 -44.41 -5.75
C GLY A 602 -21.76 -44.09 -7.25
N ALA A 603 -21.72 -45.11 -8.10
CA ALA A 603 -21.99 -45.00 -9.53
C ALA A 603 -23.41 -45.56 -9.76
N ASP A 604 -24.40 -44.67 -9.84
CA ASP A 604 -25.64 -44.83 -10.64
C ASP A 604 -26.60 -43.68 -10.34
N ASP A 605 -26.23 -42.48 -10.82
CA ASP A 605 -27.22 -41.44 -11.10
C ASP A 605 -27.39 -41.34 -12.63
N PRO A 606 -28.48 -41.88 -13.19
CA PRO A 606 -28.76 -41.85 -14.62
C PRO A 606 -28.84 -40.42 -15.19
N GLY A 607 -29.25 -39.44 -14.37
CA GLY A 607 -29.34 -38.03 -14.77
C GLY A 607 -27.96 -37.42 -15.03
N ARG A 608 -27.01 -37.62 -14.10
CA ARG A 608 -25.62 -37.18 -14.26
C ARG A 608 -24.90 -37.86 -15.43
N GLN A 609 -25.19 -39.13 -15.71
CA GLN A 609 -24.59 -39.80 -16.87
C GLN A 609 -25.11 -39.25 -18.20
N ALA A 610 -26.39 -38.87 -18.27
CA ALA A 610 -26.98 -38.22 -19.45
C ALA A 610 -26.38 -36.83 -19.68
N GLU A 611 -26.31 -36.00 -18.63
CA GLU A 611 -25.68 -34.67 -18.69
C GLU A 611 -24.20 -34.76 -19.11
N ARG A 612 -23.46 -35.74 -18.59
CA ARG A 612 -22.04 -35.93 -18.95
C ARG A 612 -21.87 -36.41 -20.40
N ARG A 613 -22.79 -37.22 -20.93
CA ARG A 613 -22.80 -37.61 -22.36
C ARG A 613 -23.10 -36.43 -23.26
N GLU A 614 -24.10 -35.62 -22.91
CA GLU A 614 -24.47 -34.42 -23.68
C GLU A 614 -23.34 -33.37 -23.68
N ALA A 615 -22.71 -33.14 -22.52
CA ALA A 615 -21.55 -32.28 -22.40
C ALA A 615 -20.36 -32.78 -23.23
N ASN A 616 -20.09 -34.09 -23.24
CA ASN A 616 -19.04 -34.68 -24.06
C ASN A 616 -19.31 -34.56 -25.57
N VAL A 617 -20.57 -34.69 -26.00
CA VAL A 617 -20.95 -34.49 -27.41
C VAL A 617 -20.75 -33.03 -27.82
N HIS A 618 -21.12 -32.08 -26.95
CA HIS A 618 -20.90 -30.65 -27.19
C HIS A 618 -19.41 -30.31 -27.25
N LEU A 619 -18.61 -30.85 -26.35
CA LEU A 619 -17.16 -30.67 -26.33
C LEU A 619 -16.52 -31.26 -27.59
N HIS A 620 -16.92 -32.47 -28.00
CA HIS A 620 -16.40 -33.10 -29.21
C HIS A 620 -16.76 -32.29 -30.47
N ARG A 621 -17.99 -31.80 -30.58
CA ARG A 621 -18.40 -30.93 -31.70
C ARG A 621 -17.60 -29.61 -31.71
N TYR A 622 -17.40 -28.99 -30.55
CA TYR A 622 -16.59 -27.78 -30.44
C TYR A 622 -15.14 -28.01 -30.87
N VAL A 623 -14.51 -29.09 -30.40
CA VAL A 623 -13.14 -29.45 -30.79
C VAL A 623 -13.04 -29.76 -32.29
N THR A 624 -14.04 -30.43 -32.87
CA THR A 624 -14.08 -30.73 -34.30
C THR A 624 -14.19 -29.45 -35.13
N ASP A 625 -15.07 -28.51 -34.75
CA ASP A 625 -15.21 -27.20 -35.41
C ASP A 625 -13.92 -26.36 -35.33
N GLN A 626 -13.21 -26.40 -34.19
CA GLN A 626 -11.93 -25.69 -34.05
C GLN A 626 -10.83 -26.31 -34.92
N LEU A 627 -10.77 -27.64 -34.98
CA LEU A 627 -9.81 -28.35 -35.84
C LEU A 627 -10.10 -28.12 -37.33
N GLU A 628 -11.36 -28.09 -37.75
CA GLU A 628 -11.72 -27.73 -39.12
C GLU A 628 -11.34 -26.30 -39.46
N ARG A 629 -11.55 -25.33 -38.54
CA ARG A 629 -11.13 -23.94 -38.74
C ARG A 629 -9.62 -23.80 -38.92
N VAL A 630 -8.85 -24.44 -38.04
CA VAL A 630 -7.38 -24.45 -38.12
C VAL A 630 -6.91 -25.10 -39.43
N ARG A 631 -7.57 -26.17 -39.87
CA ARG A 631 -7.24 -26.85 -41.13
C ARG A 631 -7.59 -26.00 -42.35
N THR A 632 -8.71 -25.28 -42.34
CA THR A 632 -9.06 -24.32 -43.41
C THR A 632 -8.17 -23.08 -43.43
N ASP A 633 -7.63 -22.65 -42.29
CA ASP A 633 -6.68 -21.54 -42.22
C ASP A 633 -5.28 -21.99 -42.71
N GLN A 634 -4.85 -23.22 -42.41
CA GLN A 634 -3.63 -23.82 -42.96
C GLN A 634 -3.71 -24.09 -44.48
N GLU A 635 -4.90 -24.32 -45.04
CA GLU A 635 -5.09 -24.47 -46.49
C GLU A 635 -5.15 -23.11 -47.23
N ARG A 636 -5.33 -21.98 -46.52
CA ARG A 636 -5.33 -20.63 -47.11
C ARG A 636 -3.94 -20.00 -47.22
N ASP A 637 -3.03 -20.37 -46.32
CA ASP A 637 -1.66 -19.89 -46.33
C ASP A 637 -0.73 -20.94 -46.94
N GLY A 638 -0.70 -21.01 -48.27
CA GLY A 638 0.26 -21.82 -49.00
C GLY A 638 1.69 -21.24 -48.92
N VAL A 639 2.67 -22.17 -48.91
CA VAL A 639 4.15 -22.02 -48.99
C VAL A 639 4.85 -21.97 -47.61
N GLY A 640 5.79 -22.84 -47.26
CA GLY A 640 6.46 -23.96 -47.93
C GLY A 640 7.41 -24.69 -46.96
N ASP A 641 7.83 -25.90 -47.34
CA ASP A 641 8.73 -26.80 -46.61
C ASP A 641 10.01 -26.14 -46.09
N GLY A 642 10.46 -26.57 -44.91
CA GLY A 642 11.74 -26.16 -44.32
C GLY A 642 12.05 -26.85 -42.98
N GLU A 643 12.35 -28.14 -43.06
CA GLU A 643 13.27 -28.96 -42.26
C GLU A 643 13.44 -28.74 -40.74
N GLU A 644 13.22 -29.85 -40.03
CA GLU A 644 13.62 -30.16 -38.65
C GLU A 644 15.08 -29.83 -38.36
N TYR A 645 15.35 -29.24 -37.19
CA TYR A 645 16.63 -29.43 -36.51
C TYR A 645 16.39 -29.80 -35.03
N GLU A 646 16.78 -31.04 -34.73
CA GLU A 646 16.88 -31.64 -33.41
C GLU A 646 17.93 -30.94 -32.54
N ALA A 647 17.67 -30.99 -31.24
CA ALA A 647 18.58 -30.60 -30.18
C ALA A 647 19.79 -31.54 -30.06
N HIS A 648 20.97 -30.98 -29.79
CA HIS A 648 22.02 -31.68 -29.05
C HIS A 648 22.89 -30.71 -28.23
N ALA A 649 23.03 -31.07 -26.95
CA ALA A 649 24.01 -30.68 -25.92
C ALA A 649 23.95 -29.26 -25.33
#